data_AF-A0A349CHS4-F1
#
_entry.id   AF-A0A349CHS4-F1
#
_cell.length_a   1.000
_cell.length_b   1.000
_cell.length_c   1.000
_cell.angle_alpha   90.00
_cell.angle_beta   90.00
_cell.angle_gamma   90.00
#
_symmetry.space_group_name_H-M   'P 1'
#
loop_
_entity.id
_entity.type
_entity.pdbx_description
1 polymer ?
#
loop_
_entity_poly.entity_id
_entity_poly.type
_entity_poly.pdbx_seq_one_letter_code
_entity_poly.pdbx_strand_id
1 'polypeptide(L)'
;MLKIKRLTTFPIILSIIIFLLFSTATVWATGEVDYEAAIFSSTAPDVFILLDRTDAMSFGPDGDNPQYIYGATTACTPTTNCAVGAGNCAVLCTRAAIARRAIFSVLDYNNDNAVDNADSSSLNVRLGAASYGATGYNLLQPIGATYQKTLCGSKTTSNICNLTAVESATCQYSGYPCIAGAATDSNGAALISALNSVKSYYDGLTDSSKDCRQKFIILITAGGENTQCAAPANPPDYFCSGTKDLANRRQLVLMAKYLAESSASTAAGAPKYKLIVIGIPGMKDYAKNTLDWMAFWGDSANATLNTAASTGFDIKPINLGTLGACSGDDASISGSCQKKDGTSTTMTFYAPTNDPGYIPLPSSYKGAYLASTATDVVEALKESMAEIANATYSFTQSSIQAVRTTDESYVYEASFSYNNADPMYIGHLKRYAIDNANNGAVSTTADWDAGEILQSNSARNIKTHTTGSTTPYFLTNFPTATSSEWDALFGTSSTTAPNTTTIINFVRNGDTAYATTDAFYGWKLGDVFHSSPLSIATPNANFVDRLDSNTTKAFATYRTNHERTVSNGNRIILAGANDGQLHAFKALDGSEVWSFIPPNLLAKLQYIAHCNSSTCNKFHPTTQTHRYFVDGLLSSAEVWTGTPAVGPTAKSVSDWHTYMAVALGRGGVTNLWSHSTACDSYFNSDNRWTSYYNNYCGYYFLDISDTSNPVYVGRIGGNSGLSSTSTYDKPDHLGEPWSKMFLGRVKIEGKEKWVGLIGGGYSGSDCKHGSCDLRGKGFFVVDLSNGAILWSFTRPATTSNGMDYDLVAGPSAADSDGDGFLDTAYIGDVGKNIWRFKFCSATDTASCGVSSWSGSLLLNNN
;
A
#
# COMPACT_ATOMS: atom_id res chain seq x y z
N MET A 1 81.48 23.59 0.66
CA MET A 1 80.75 22.31 0.81
C MET A 1 79.30 22.66 1.16
N LEU A 2 78.23 22.21 0.53
CA LEU A 2 78.02 21.35 -0.63
C LEU A 2 76.66 21.79 -1.23
N LYS A 3 76.55 21.73 -2.56
CA LYS A 3 75.33 21.93 -3.37
C LYS A 3 74.23 20.91 -3.01
N ILE A 4 72.97 21.23 -3.36
CA ILE A 4 71.99 20.43 -4.17
C ILE A 4 70.62 21.15 -4.06
N LYS A 5 70.15 21.86 -5.08
CA LYS A 5 69.28 21.46 -6.23
C LYS A 5 67.82 21.15 -5.87
N ARG A 6 66.92 21.90 -6.56
CA ARG A 6 65.45 21.85 -6.61
C ARG A 6 64.84 20.44 -6.75
N LEU A 7 63.71 20.24 -6.08
CA LEU A 7 62.50 19.51 -6.53
C LEU A 7 61.30 20.23 -5.84
N THR A 8 60.43 21.05 -6.44
CA THR A 8 59.51 20.92 -7.60
C THR A 8 58.61 19.68 -7.61
N THR A 9 58.15 19.23 -6.45
CA THR A 9 57.07 18.22 -6.35
C THR A 9 56.03 18.46 -5.25
N PHE A 10 56.24 19.43 -4.34
CA PHE A 10 55.31 19.63 -3.21
C PHE A 10 53.95 20.29 -3.54
N PRO A 11 53.82 21.27 -4.47
CA PRO A 11 52.51 21.86 -4.75
C PRO A 11 51.62 20.97 -5.65
N ILE A 12 52.21 19.98 -6.35
CA ILE A 12 51.45 19.05 -7.21
C ILE A 12 50.87 17.91 -6.37
N ILE A 13 51.57 17.43 -5.34
CA ILE A 13 51.06 16.39 -4.43
C ILE A 13 49.93 16.93 -3.54
N LEU A 14 50.01 18.19 -3.09
CA LEU A 14 48.91 18.80 -2.33
C LEU A 14 47.68 19.08 -3.21
N SER A 15 47.89 19.45 -4.48
CA SER A 15 46.79 19.62 -5.43
C SER A 15 46.15 18.29 -5.84
N ILE A 16 46.93 17.20 -5.95
CA ILE A 16 46.42 15.86 -6.24
C ILE A 16 45.71 15.24 -5.02
N ILE A 17 46.15 15.51 -3.79
CA ILE A 17 45.46 15.07 -2.57
C ILE A 17 44.16 15.87 -2.36
N ILE A 18 44.14 17.16 -2.66
CA ILE A 18 42.91 17.96 -2.63
C ILE A 18 41.96 17.51 -3.76
N PHE A 19 42.46 17.19 -4.97
CA PHE A 19 41.61 16.68 -6.05
C PHE A 19 41.11 15.24 -5.82
N LEU A 20 41.90 14.38 -5.15
CA LEU A 20 41.48 13.02 -4.75
C LEU A 20 40.52 13.02 -3.55
N LEU A 21 40.58 14.03 -2.69
CA LEU A 21 39.58 14.24 -1.62
C LEU A 21 38.29 14.87 -2.16
N PHE A 22 38.29 15.45 -3.36
CA PHE A 22 37.09 15.92 -4.07
C PHE A 22 36.52 14.91 -5.09
N SER A 23 37.23 13.83 -5.44
CA SER A 23 36.74 12.83 -6.42
C SER A 23 35.99 11.63 -5.81
N THR A 24 35.83 11.60 -4.49
CA THR A 24 34.92 10.68 -3.79
C THR A 24 33.90 11.48 -2.99
N ALA A 25 33.26 12.45 -3.64
CA ALA A 25 31.92 12.83 -3.24
C ALA A 25 31.01 11.65 -3.62
N THR A 26 30.94 10.66 -2.72
CA THR A 26 29.76 9.80 -2.68
C THR A 26 28.56 10.72 -2.66
N VAL A 27 27.70 10.55 -3.66
CA VAL A 27 26.42 11.24 -3.78
C VAL A 27 25.66 10.95 -2.49
N TRP A 28 25.69 11.88 -1.54
CA TRP A 28 24.72 11.90 -0.46
C TRP A 28 23.42 12.36 -1.10
N ALA A 29 22.71 11.42 -1.72
CA ALA A 29 21.27 11.55 -1.87
C ALA A 29 20.76 11.74 -0.44
N THR A 30 20.27 12.93 -0.12
CA THR A 30 19.53 13.17 1.11
C THR A 30 18.36 12.20 1.09
N GLY A 31 18.47 11.11 1.86
CA GLY A 31 17.41 10.11 1.97
C GLY A 31 16.13 10.80 2.41
N GLU A 32 15.04 10.52 1.69
CA GLU A 32 13.68 10.76 2.16
C GLU A 32 13.57 10.04 3.52
N VAL A 33 13.44 10.79 4.62
CA VAL A 33 13.33 10.20 5.96
C VAL A 33 11.87 9.81 6.18
N ASP A 34 11.60 8.50 6.18
CA ASP A 34 10.27 7.87 6.31
C ASP A 34 9.66 8.00 7.71
N TYR A 35 9.17 9.19 8.07
CA TYR A 35 8.39 9.34 9.29
C TYR A 35 6.95 8.79 9.16
N GLU A 36 6.43 8.60 7.94
CA GLU A 36 5.02 8.24 7.70
C GLU A 36 4.76 6.76 7.42
N ALA A 37 5.76 5.97 7.04
CA ALA A 37 5.63 4.50 7.05
C ALA A 37 5.27 3.98 8.46
N ALA A 38 5.71 4.70 9.50
CA ALA A 38 5.36 4.43 10.90
C ALA A 38 3.90 4.78 11.27
N ILE A 39 3.15 5.49 10.42
CA ILE A 39 1.73 5.82 10.66
C ILE A 39 0.85 4.60 10.38
N PHE A 40 1.20 3.80 9.37
CA PHE A 40 0.46 2.58 9.01
C PHE A 40 0.77 1.42 9.93
N SER A 41 1.93 1.42 10.59
CA SER A 41 2.29 0.42 11.59
C SER A 41 1.62 0.62 12.96
N SER A 42 0.63 1.53 13.10
CA SER A 42 0.19 2.01 14.42
C SER A 42 -0.27 0.91 15.38
N THR A 43 -0.69 -0.26 14.88
CA THR A 43 -0.81 -1.48 15.70
C THR A 43 -0.41 -2.73 14.92
N ALA A 44 0.82 -3.22 15.11
CA ALA A 44 1.28 -4.52 14.61
C ALA A 44 0.25 -5.64 14.89
N PRO A 45 -0.08 -6.51 13.92
CA PRO A 45 -1.08 -7.56 14.08
C PRO A 45 -0.65 -8.60 15.12
N ASP A 46 -1.61 -9.27 15.74
CA ASP A 46 -1.34 -10.30 16.76
C ASP A 46 -1.34 -11.70 16.12
N VAL A 47 -0.21 -12.39 16.17
CA VAL A 47 -0.04 -13.76 15.64
C VAL A 47 0.17 -14.76 16.77
N PHE A 48 -0.60 -15.84 16.76
CA PHE A 48 -0.40 -16.99 17.63
C PHE A 48 0.07 -18.21 16.83
N ILE A 49 1.28 -18.69 17.09
CA ILE A 49 1.73 -19.99 16.58
C ILE A 49 1.18 -21.08 17.49
N LEU A 50 0.36 -21.97 16.96
CA LEU A 50 -0.16 -23.15 17.64
C LEU A 50 0.52 -24.40 17.08
N LEU A 51 1.45 -24.96 17.86
CA LEU A 51 2.26 -26.11 17.48
C LEU A 51 1.66 -27.43 17.97
N ASP A 52 1.51 -28.37 17.06
CA ASP A 52 1.18 -29.76 17.36
C ASP A 52 2.34 -30.49 18.07
N ARG A 53 2.03 -31.18 19.17
CA ARG A 53 2.98 -31.99 19.97
C ARG A 53 2.55 -33.45 20.11
N THR A 54 1.60 -33.91 19.32
CA THR A 54 1.13 -35.29 19.38
C THR A 54 2.22 -36.28 18.94
N ASP A 55 1.98 -37.56 19.20
CA ASP A 55 2.85 -38.64 18.73
C ASP A 55 3.04 -38.61 17.19
N ALA A 56 2.07 -38.12 16.40
CA ALA A 56 2.24 -37.99 14.95
C ALA A 56 3.41 -37.06 14.57
N MET A 57 3.80 -36.14 15.45
CA MET A 57 4.91 -35.22 15.24
C MET A 57 6.29 -35.86 15.51
N SER A 58 6.33 -37.08 16.05
CA SER A 58 7.56 -37.84 16.33
C SER A 58 8.09 -38.59 15.10
N PHE A 59 7.26 -38.79 14.08
CA PHE A 59 7.63 -39.50 12.85
C PHE A 59 8.34 -38.61 11.83
N GLY A 60 8.95 -39.22 10.82
CA GLY A 60 9.60 -38.53 9.69
C GLY A 60 8.62 -38.08 8.60
N PRO A 61 9.09 -37.35 7.57
CA PRO A 61 8.26 -36.89 6.45
C PRO A 61 7.76 -38.05 5.56
N ASP A 62 8.41 -39.22 5.62
CA ASP A 62 8.10 -40.41 4.82
C ASP A 62 6.96 -41.27 5.40
N GLY A 63 6.29 -40.80 6.46
CA GLY A 63 5.18 -41.49 7.11
C GLY A 63 5.56 -42.13 8.44
N ASP A 64 4.71 -43.02 8.95
CA ASP A 64 4.77 -43.56 10.32
C ASP A 64 5.88 -44.62 10.54
N ASN A 65 6.95 -44.61 9.72
CA ASN A 65 8.06 -45.54 9.85
C ASN A 65 9.13 -44.99 10.83
N PRO A 66 9.32 -45.61 12.01
CA PRO A 66 10.26 -45.13 13.02
C PRO A 66 11.73 -45.27 12.61
N GLN A 67 12.06 -45.99 11.53
CA GLN A 67 13.44 -46.20 11.10
C GLN A 67 14.04 -44.99 10.35
N TYR A 68 13.24 -44.05 9.86
CA TYR A 68 13.68 -42.94 8.98
C TYR A 68 13.45 -41.55 9.60
N ILE A 69 13.81 -41.38 10.87
CA ILE A 69 13.70 -40.09 11.58
C ILE A 69 14.97 -39.22 11.49
N TYR A 70 16.03 -39.71 10.82
CA TYR A 70 17.27 -38.98 10.55
C TYR A 70 17.48 -38.81 9.05
N GLY A 71 18.13 -37.72 8.65
CA GLY A 71 18.48 -37.41 7.28
C GLY A 71 19.93 -36.94 7.12
N ALA A 72 20.39 -36.90 5.87
CA ALA A 72 21.73 -36.41 5.53
C ALA A 72 21.80 -34.87 5.47
N THR A 73 20.68 -34.20 5.20
CA THR A 73 20.57 -32.73 5.08
C THR A 73 19.31 -32.20 5.78
N THR A 74 19.23 -30.89 5.99
CA THR A 74 18.06 -30.20 6.56
C THR A 74 16.81 -30.26 5.69
N ALA A 75 16.95 -30.63 4.40
CA ALA A 75 15.84 -30.86 3.48
C ALA A 75 15.05 -32.14 3.81
N CYS A 76 15.61 -33.03 4.65
CA CYS A 76 14.96 -34.26 5.11
C CYS A 76 14.30 -35.07 3.98
N THR A 77 15.00 -35.19 2.85
CA THR A 77 14.54 -35.98 1.72
C THR A 77 14.68 -37.47 2.04
N PRO A 78 13.70 -38.32 1.64
CA PRO A 78 13.80 -39.76 1.77
C PRO A 78 15.11 -40.26 1.16
N THR A 79 15.97 -40.86 1.96
CA THR A 79 17.14 -41.59 1.47
C THR A 79 17.13 -42.99 2.06
N THR A 80 17.37 -44.00 1.23
CA THR A 80 17.36 -45.42 1.61
C THR A 80 18.42 -45.78 2.66
N ASN A 81 19.36 -44.88 2.96
CA ASN A 81 20.54 -45.14 3.79
C ASN A 81 20.53 -44.45 5.16
N CYS A 82 19.43 -43.78 5.56
CA CYS A 82 19.36 -43.10 6.86
C CYS A 82 18.50 -43.79 7.91
N ALA A 83 19.09 -44.82 8.52
CA ALA A 83 18.61 -45.45 9.74
C ALA A 83 19.39 -44.98 10.98
N VAL A 84 18.77 -45.09 12.16
CA VAL A 84 19.42 -44.79 13.45
C VAL A 84 20.75 -45.55 13.57
N GLY A 85 21.87 -44.82 13.71
CA GLY A 85 23.22 -45.40 13.81
C GLY A 85 24.04 -45.45 12.50
N ALA A 86 23.50 -44.96 11.38
CA ALA A 86 24.26 -44.79 10.13
C ALA A 86 25.16 -43.54 10.20
N GLY A 87 26.46 -43.69 9.90
CA GLY A 87 27.49 -42.64 10.08
C GLY A 87 27.35 -41.38 9.21
N ASN A 88 26.39 -41.35 8.28
CA ASN A 88 26.12 -40.25 7.35
C ASN A 88 24.78 -39.52 7.61
N CYS A 89 24.11 -39.76 8.74
CA CYS A 89 22.77 -39.26 9.04
C CYS A 89 22.73 -38.49 10.35
N ALA A 90 23.26 -37.25 10.31
CA ALA A 90 23.44 -36.40 11.47
C ALA A 90 22.26 -35.44 11.75
N VAL A 91 21.28 -35.33 10.84
CA VAL A 91 20.19 -34.36 10.94
C VAL A 91 18.91 -35.03 11.44
N LEU A 92 18.33 -34.52 12.53
CA LEU A 92 17.02 -34.98 12.99
C LEU A 92 15.93 -34.45 12.04
N CYS A 93 15.08 -35.37 11.56
CA CYS A 93 14.06 -35.14 10.54
C CYS A 93 12.66 -35.52 11.01
N THR A 94 12.40 -35.53 12.31
CA THR A 94 11.04 -35.64 12.82
C THR A 94 10.21 -34.43 12.36
N ARG A 95 8.90 -34.61 12.18
CA ARG A 95 7.97 -33.52 11.85
C ARG A 95 8.09 -32.35 12.83
N ALA A 96 8.23 -32.63 14.13
CA ALA A 96 8.52 -31.63 15.16
C ALA A 96 9.86 -30.90 14.96
N ALA A 97 10.90 -31.58 14.47
CA ALA A 97 12.18 -30.94 14.15
C ALA A 97 12.09 -30.04 12.90
N ILE A 98 11.34 -30.46 11.89
CA ILE A 98 11.06 -29.67 10.69
C ILE A 98 10.32 -28.38 11.06
N ALA A 99 9.23 -28.48 11.83
CA ALA A 99 8.45 -27.33 12.29
C ALA A 99 9.30 -26.31 13.07
N ARG A 100 10.15 -26.78 13.99
CA ARG A 100 11.02 -25.90 14.78
C ARG A 100 12.05 -25.17 13.92
N ARG A 101 12.62 -25.83 12.91
CA ARG A 101 13.53 -25.17 11.95
C ARG A 101 12.80 -24.15 11.09
N ALA A 102 11.58 -24.45 10.65
CA ALA A 102 10.77 -23.50 9.90
C ALA A 102 10.48 -22.24 10.73
N ILE A 103 10.07 -22.41 11.99
CA ILE A 103 9.82 -21.27 12.90
C ILE A 103 11.10 -20.47 13.14
N PHE A 104 12.24 -21.13 13.38
CA PHE A 104 13.53 -20.44 13.47
C PHE A 104 13.82 -19.60 12.22
N SER A 105 13.68 -20.19 11.03
CA SER A 105 13.97 -19.52 9.75
C SER A 105 13.04 -18.33 9.45
N VAL A 106 11.89 -18.24 10.10
CA VAL A 106 11.00 -17.08 9.97
C VAL A 106 11.35 -16.01 10.98
N LEU A 107 11.71 -16.40 12.21
CA LEU A 107 12.09 -15.45 13.26
C LEU A 107 13.50 -14.87 13.09
N ASP A 108 14.38 -15.57 12.37
CA ASP A 108 15.66 -15.06 11.86
C ASP A 108 15.39 -14.45 10.47
N TYR A 109 14.85 -13.24 10.46
CA TYR A 109 14.36 -12.57 9.25
C TYR A 109 15.51 -12.13 8.36
N ASN A 110 16.61 -11.66 8.97
CA ASN A 110 17.79 -11.18 8.25
C ASN A 110 18.74 -12.33 7.79
N ASN A 111 18.45 -13.58 8.18
CA ASN A 111 19.22 -14.80 7.90
C ASN A 111 20.67 -14.77 8.42
N ASP A 112 20.92 -14.12 9.55
CA ASP A 112 22.24 -14.08 10.19
C ASP A 112 22.50 -15.26 11.15
N ASN A 113 21.55 -16.19 11.25
CA ASN A 113 21.53 -17.34 12.17
C ASN A 113 21.42 -16.96 13.66
N ALA A 114 20.97 -15.75 13.95
CA ALA A 114 20.53 -15.31 15.26
C ALA A 114 19.11 -14.77 15.16
N VAL A 115 18.35 -14.93 16.26
CA VAL A 115 17.08 -14.21 16.42
C VAL A 115 17.31 -13.10 17.42
N ASP A 116 17.14 -11.85 16.99
CA ASP A 116 17.37 -10.66 17.81
C ASP A 116 16.31 -9.55 17.62
N ASN A 117 16.60 -8.34 18.13
CA ASN A 117 15.67 -7.22 18.06
C ASN A 117 15.53 -6.63 16.64
N ALA A 118 16.56 -6.75 15.80
CA ALA A 118 16.52 -6.32 14.41
C ALA A 118 15.50 -7.15 13.61
N ASP A 119 15.38 -8.44 13.90
CA ASP A 119 14.36 -9.30 13.28
C ASP A 119 12.94 -8.87 13.66
N SER A 120 12.71 -8.61 14.96
CA SER A 120 11.39 -8.19 15.45
C SER A 120 10.96 -6.82 14.94
N SER A 121 11.90 -5.92 14.68
CA SER A 121 11.63 -4.60 14.11
C SER A 121 11.30 -4.68 12.61
N SER A 122 11.82 -5.69 11.91
CA SER A 122 11.63 -5.88 10.47
C SER A 122 10.31 -6.59 10.15
N LEU A 123 9.93 -7.60 10.95
CA LEU A 123 8.68 -8.34 10.76
C LEU A 123 7.43 -7.58 11.25
N ASN A 124 7.56 -6.66 12.20
CA ASN A 124 6.48 -5.81 12.71
C ASN A 124 5.18 -6.57 13.09
N VAL A 125 5.32 -7.71 13.78
CA VAL A 125 4.21 -8.57 14.23
C VAL A 125 4.34 -8.83 15.74
N ARG A 126 3.21 -8.88 16.45
CA ARG A 126 3.17 -9.29 17.87
C ARG A 126 2.98 -10.79 17.98
N LEU A 127 4.05 -11.50 18.30
CA LEU A 127 4.05 -12.96 18.30
C LEU A 127 3.72 -13.54 19.69
N GLY A 128 2.92 -14.59 19.71
CA GLY A 128 2.73 -15.53 20.82
C GLY A 128 2.91 -16.97 20.34
N ALA A 129 3.15 -17.90 21.28
CA ALA A 129 3.31 -19.31 20.97
C ALA A 129 2.59 -20.21 21.98
N ALA A 130 1.91 -21.23 21.48
CA ALA A 130 1.25 -22.26 22.25
C ALA A 130 1.48 -23.63 21.61
N SER A 131 1.20 -24.68 22.37
CA SER A 131 1.18 -26.04 21.86
C SER A 131 -0.05 -26.80 22.34
N TYR A 132 -0.36 -27.90 21.68
CA TYR A 132 -1.38 -28.84 22.12
C TYR A 132 -0.92 -30.28 21.98
N GLY A 133 -1.44 -31.16 22.83
CA GLY A 133 -1.12 -32.58 22.86
C GLY A 133 -2.05 -33.34 23.81
N ALA A 134 -1.59 -34.50 24.28
CA ALA A 134 -2.26 -35.39 25.25
C ALA A 134 -2.78 -34.67 26.50
N THR A 135 -2.02 -33.68 26.97
CA THR A 135 -2.31 -32.91 28.18
C THR A 135 -3.19 -31.68 27.93
N GLY A 136 -3.62 -31.47 26.68
CA GLY A 136 -4.46 -30.34 26.28
C GLY A 136 -3.63 -29.13 25.80
N TYR A 137 -4.23 -27.94 25.91
CA TYR A 137 -3.62 -26.67 25.53
C TYR A 137 -2.54 -26.25 26.53
N ASN A 138 -1.38 -25.85 26.02
CA ASN A 138 -0.29 -25.30 26.82
C ASN A 138 0.23 -23.99 26.21
N LEU A 139 0.06 -22.89 26.93
CA LEU A 139 0.61 -21.59 26.59
C LEU A 139 2.13 -21.60 26.81
N LEU A 140 2.91 -21.40 25.76
CA LEU A 140 4.37 -21.38 25.83
C LEU A 140 4.88 -19.95 26.09
N GLN A 141 4.40 -18.99 25.29
CA GLN A 141 4.71 -17.57 25.43
C GLN A 141 3.49 -16.70 25.10
N PRO A 142 3.26 -15.61 25.87
CA PRO A 142 2.17 -14.68 25.60
C PRO A 142 2.41 -13.87 24.33
N ILE A 143 1.33 -13.38 23.71
CA ILE A 143 1.42 -12.38 22.61
C ILE A 143 2.20 -11.16 23.06
N GLY A 144 3.13 -10.71 22.21
CA GLY A 144 4.01 -9.57 22.49
C GLY A 144 5.25 -9.95 23.29
N ALA A 145 5.50 -11.24 23.50
CA ALA A 145 6.82 -11.70 23.92
C ALA A 145 7.85 -11.40 22.82
N THR A 146 9.09 -11.13 23.21
CA THR A 146 10.18 -10.92 22.25
C THR A 146 10.44 -12.22 21.49
N TYR A 147 10.86 -12.13 20.22
CA TYR A 147 11.01 -13.32 19.37
C TYR A 147 12.01 -14.33 19.96
N GLN A 148 13.05 -13.83 20.62
CA GLN A 148 14.03 -14.64 21.34
C GLN A 148 13.40 -15.43 22.49
N LYS A 149 12.42 -14.86 23.20
CA LYS A 149 11.67 -15.56 24.25
C LYS A 149 10.69 -16.57 23.67
N THR A 150 10.03 -16.23 22.56
CA THR A 150 9.13 -17.13 21.83
C THR A 150 9.83 -18.40 21.36
N LEU A 151 11.07 -18.26 20.88
CA LEU A 151 11.91 -19.38 20.49
C LEU A 151 12.55 -20.08 21.72
N CYS A 152 13.31 -19.35 22.54
CA CYS A 152 14.28 -19.96 23.47
C CYS A 152 13.89 -19.89 24.96
N GLY A 153 12.74 -19.31 25.30
CA GLY A 153 12.30 -19.12 26.69
C GLY A 153 11.74 -20.39 27.34
N SER A 154 12.60 -21.23 27.91
CA SER A 154 12.20 -22.34 28.79
C SER A 154 12.05 -21.92 30.26
N LYS A 155 11.11 -22.54 31.00
CA LYS A 155 11.01 -22.50 32.47
C LYS A 155 11.83 -23.60 33.18
N THR A 156 12.56 -24.46 32.47
CA THR A 156 13.27 -25.61 33.06
C THR A 156 14.77 -25.62 32.79
N THR A 157 15.54 -26.05 33.80
CA THR A 157 17.01 -25.97 33.98
C THR A 157 17.87 -26.86 33.06
N SER A 158 17.42 -27.21 31.86
CA SER A 158 18.22 -28.02 30.92
C SER A 158 19.07 -27.13 30.00
N ASN A 159 20.39 -27.22 30.12
CA ASN A 159 21.45 -26.40 29.48
C ASN A 159 21.50 -26.37 27.93
N ILE A 160 20.49 -26.85 27.22
CA ILE A 160 20.53 -26.99 25.75
C ILE A 160 19.92 -25.76 25.05
N CYS A 161 19.08 -24.98 25.74
CA CYS A 161 18.46 -23.75 25.24
C CYS A 161 18.44 -22.68 26.33
N ASN A 162 19.58 -22.03 26.53
CA ASN A 162 19.72 -20.93 27.48
C ASN A 162 19.88 -19.61 26.75
N LEU A 163 19.13 -18.58 27.17
CA LEU A 163 19.53 -17.19 26.94
C LEU A 163 20.90 -17.00 27.62
N THR A 164 21.94 -16.63 26.89
CA THR A 164 23.25 -16.36 27.50
C THR A 164 23.15 -15.13 28.38
N ALA A 165 23.53 -15.26 29.65
CA ALA A 165 23.34 -14.23 30.68
C ALA A 165 24.26 -12.99 30.54
N VAL A 166 24.88 -12.77 29.38
CA VAL A 166 25.79 -11.64 29.14
C VAL A 166 25.19 -10.62 28.15
N GLU A 167 24.23 -11.01 27.31
CA GLU A 167 23.46 -10.09 26.47
C GLU A 167 22.04 -10.64 26.29
N SER A 168 21.05 -9.96 26.84
CA SER A 168 19.63 -10.37 26.79
C SER A 168 18.98 -10.23 25.39
N ALA A 169 19.73 -10.36 24.29
CA ALA A 169 19.34 -9.86 22.97
C ALA A 169 19.32 -10.90 21.83
N THR A 170 19.95 -12.07 21.94
CA THR A 170 20.13 -13.00 20.81
C THR A 170 19.84 -14.45 21.19
N CYS A 171 19.13 -15.20 20.33
CA CYS A 171 19.10 -16.66 20.39
C CYS A 171 19.80 -17.29 19.17
N GLN A 172 20.84 -18.07 19.41
CA GLN A 172 21.68 -18.67 18.36
C GLN A 172 21.33 -20.14 18.09
N TYR A 173 21.45 -20.55 16.82
CA TYR A 173 21.24 -21.93 16.39
C TYR A 173 22.36 -22.88 16.85
N SER A 174 22.07 -23.81 17.75
CA SER A 174 23.02 -24.85 18.24
C SER A 174 22.69 -26.28 17.77
N GLY A 175 22.03 -26.41 16.61
CA GLY A 175 21.69 -27.71 16.01
C GLY A 175 20.31 -28.27 16.39
N TYR A 176 19.63 -27.70 17.39
CA TYR A 176 18.23 -28.00 17.72
C TYR A 176 17.49 -26.71 18.10
N PRO A 177 16.75 -26.06 17.17
CA PRO A 177 16.04 -24.82 17.50
C PRO A 177 14.92 -25.12 18.50
N CYS A 178 14.86 -24.39 19.60
CA CYS A 178 13.89 -24.62 20.66
C CYS A 178 12.59 -23.84 20.44
N ILE A 179 11.51 -24.43 20.97
CA ILE A 179 10.23 -23.83 21.41
C ILE A 179 9.88 -24.70 22.62
N ALA A 180 10.20 -24.20 23.82
CA ALA A 180 10.70 -25.00 24.95
C ALA A 180 9.87 -26.22 25.41
N GLY A 181 10.56 -27.35 25.63
CA GLY A 181 10.03 -28.54 26.33
C GLY A 181 9.24 -29.55 25.49
N ALA A 182 9.29 -29.44 24.15
CA ALA A 182 8.51 -30.23 23.21
C ALA A 182 8.99 -31.68 23.01
N ALA A 183 8.97 -32.49 24.07
CA ALA A 183 8.78 -33.94 23.88
C ALA A 183 7.37 -34.16 23.29
N THR A 184 7.22 -35.08 22.35
CA THR A 184 5.88 -35.52 21.95
C THR A 184 5.21 -36.21 23.14
N ASP A 185 3.90 -36.02 23.30
CA ASP A 185 3.13 -36.68 24.35
C ASP A 185 2.16 -37.73 23.78
N SER A 186 1.92 -38.77 24.58
CA SER A 186 1.24 -40.00 24.17
C SER A 186 -0.22 -39.77 23.74
N ASN A 187 -0.65 -40.35 22.61
CA ASN A 187 -2.04 -40.42 22.09
C ASN A 187 -3.12 -39.62 22.85
N GLY A 188 -3.49 -38.43 22.36
CA GLY A 188 -4.61 -37.67 22.91
C GLY A 188 -4.75 -36.21 22.47
N ALA A 189 -4.91 -35.91 21.18
CA ALA A 189 -5.02 -34.52 20.73
C ALA A 189 -6.36 -33.85 21.10
N ALA A 190 -6.29 -32.63 21.65
CA ALA A 190 -7.43 -31.78 21.96
C ALA A 190 -7.42 -30.48 21.12
N LEU A 191 -7.21 -30.57 19.80
CA LEU A 191 -7.04 -29.42 18.90
C LEU A 191 -8.21 -28.42 18.99
N ILE A 192 -9.45 -28.87 19.09
CA ILE A 192 -10.62 -27.98 19.26
C ILE A 192 -10.52 -27.18 20.56
N SER A 193 -10.18 -27.86 21.66
CA SER A 193 -9.98 -27.20 22.95
C SER A 193 -8.82 -26.21 22.89
N ALA A 194 -7.78 -26.51 22.13
CA ALA A 194 -6.63 -25.64 21.95
C ALA A 194 -7.00 -24.37 21.16
N LEU A 195 -7.69 -24.52 20.02
CA LEU A 195 -8.18 -23.39 19.24
C LEU A 195 -9.14 -22.51 20.06
N ASN A 196 -10.01 -23.11 20.88
CA ASN A 196 -10.91 -22.36 21.75
C ASN A 196 -10.16 -21.63 22.88
N SER A 197 -9.09 -22.24 23.39
CA SER A 197 -8.22 -21.62 24.39
C SER A 197 -7.43 -20.44 23.79
N VAL A 198 -6.95 -20.55 22.55
CA VAL A 198 -6.31 -19.44 21.82
C VAL A 198 -7.30 -18.30 21.59
N LYS A 199 -8.53 -18.60 21.16
CA LYS A 199 -9.60 -17.59 21.04
C LYS A 199 -9.85 -16.89 22.38
N SER A 200 -10.01 -17.66 23.45
CA SER A 200 -10.25 -17.13 24.80
C SER A 200 -9.08 -16.25 25.27
N TYR A 201 -7.84 -16.60 24.90
CA TYR A 201 -6.68 -15.78 25.17
C TYR A 201 -6.76 -14.42 24.47
N TYR A 202 -7.10 -14.40 23.18
CA TYR A 202 -7.29 -13.17 22.42
C TYR A 202 -8.41 -12.29 22.99
N ASP A 203 -9.56 -12.89 23.31
CA ASP A 203 -10.70 -12.19 23.92
C ASP A 203 -10.28 -11.53 25.26
N GLY A 204 -9.45 -12.24 26.02
CA GLY A 204 -8.94 -11.84 27.35
C GLY A 204 -7.77 -10.86 27.35
N LEU A 205 -7.26 -10.42 26.19
CA LEU A 205 -6.27 -9.34 26.13
C LEU A 205 -6.85 -8.06 26.77
N THR A 206 -6.01 -7.27 27.43
CA THR A 206 -6.44 -6.10 28.21
C THR A 206 -5.92 -4.76 27.67
N ASP A 207 -5.12 -4.77 26.61
CA ASP A 207 -4.56 -3.56 26.05
C ASP A 207 -5.59 -2.76 25.22
N SER A 208 -5.39 -1.44 25.15
CA SER A 208 -6.30 -0.47 24.52
C SER A 208 -6.48 -0.65 23.02
N SER A 209 -5.59 -1.38 22.36
CA SER A 209 -5.54 -1.53 20.90
C SER A 209 -6.01 -2.91 20.44
N LYS A 210 -6.44 -3.79 21.37
CA LYS A 210 -6.87 -5.15 21.07
C LYS A 210 -8.07 -5.22 20.10
N ASP A 211 -8.94 -4.23 20.15
CA ASP A 211 -10.17 -4.20 19.35
C ASP A 211 -9.89 -3.82 17.89
N CYS A 212 -8.76 -3.15 17.61
CA CYS A 212 -8.38 -2.70 16.26
C CYS A 212 -7.40 -3.65 15.56
N ARG A 213 -6.67 -4.49 16.30
CA ARG A 213 -5.66 -5.39 15.71
C ARG A 213 -6.29 -6.60 15.01
N GLN A 214 -5.73 -6.91 13.84
CA GLN A 214 -5.94 -8.19 13.15
C GLN A 214 -5.39 -9.34 14.02
N LYS A 215 -6.07 -10.49 13.99
CA LYS A 215 -5.79 -11.64 14.86
C LYS A 215 -5.64 -12.91 14.01
N PHE A 216 -4.44 -13.46 14.01
CA PHE A 216 -4.10 -14.63 13.19
C PHE A 216 -3.63 -15.80 14.04
N ILE A 217 -4.12 -16.99 13.72
CA ILE A 217 -3.68 -18.25 14.31
C ILE A 217 -2.96 -19.03 13.21
N ILE A 218 -1.68 -19.34 13.42
CA ILE A 218 -0.92 -20.25 12.55
C ILE A 218 -0.90 -21.62 13.20
N LEU A 219 -1.66 -22.56 12.65
CA LEU A 219 -1.69 -23.96 13.07
C LEU A 219 -0.67 -24.77 12.27
N ILE A 220 0.31 -25.37 12.96
CA ILE A 220 1.29 -26.28 12.37
C ILE A 220 1.03 -27.69 12.90
N THR A 221 0.64 -28.62 12.03
CA THR A 221 0.14 -29.95 12.45
C THR A 221 0.42 -31.07 11.45
N ALA A 222 0.48 -32.32 11.94
CA ALA A 222 0.47 -33.54 11.13
C ALA A 222 -0.96 -34.06 10.84
N GLY A 223 -1.99 -33.35 11.32
CA GLY A 223 -3.40 -33.60 11.03
C GLY A 223 -3.99 -34.86 11.67
N GLY A 224 -5.33 -34.92 11.70
CA GLY A 224 -6.07 -36.15 11.99
C GLY A 224 -6.36 -36.46 13.46
N GLU A 225 -6.06 -35.58 14.40
CA GLU A 225 -6.11 -35.91 15.82
C GLU A 225 -7.05 -34.94 16.57
N ASN A 226 -8.30 -35.34 16.71
CA ASN A 226 -9.23 -34.80 17.71
C ASN A 226 -9.76 -36.00 18.50
N THR A 227 -9.15 -36.29 19.64
CA THR A 227 -9.43 -37.50 20.44
C THR A 227 -10.51 -37.29 21.50
N GLN A 228 -11.23 -36.15 21.47
CA GLN A 228 -12.29 -35.85 22.43
C GLN A 228 -13.44 -36.89 22.42
N CYS A 229 -13.53 -37.68 21.36
CA CYS A 229 -14.43 -38.83 21.29
C CYS A 229 -13.75 -40.14 21.67
N ALA A 230 -14.01 -40.61 22.91
CA ALA A 230 -13.53 -41.91 23.38
C ALA A 230 -14.00 -43.05 22.46
N ALA A 231 -13.10 -43.99 22.14
CA ALA A 231 -13.43 -45.21 21.40
C ALA A 231 -14.46 -46.06 22.18
N PRO A 232 -15.36 -46.82 21.52
CA PRO A 232 -16.15 -47.83 22.22
C PRO A 232 -15.23 -48.89 22.84
N ALA A 233 -15.68 -49.56 23.90
CA ALA A 233 -14.88 -50.49 24.70
C ALA A 233 -14.33 -51.74 23.95
N ASN A 234 -14.65 -51.91 22.66
CA ASN A 234 -14.09 -52.91 21.76
C ASN A 234 -14.36 -52.49 20.29
N PRO A 235 -13.42 -51.80 19.61
CA PRO A 235 -13.59 -51.48 18.20
C PRO A 235 -13.43 -52.76 17.32
N PRO A 236 -14.18 -52.89 16.22
CA PRO A 236 -14.09 -54.04 15.32
C PRO A 236 -12.75 -54.15 14.57
N ASP A 237 -11.95 -53.08 14.55
CA ASP A 237 -10.54 -53.01 14.10
C ASP A 237 -9.87 -51.79 14.77
N TYR A 238 -8.56 -51.84 15.08
CA TYR A 238 -7.80 -50.75 15.71
C TYR A 238 -7.86 -49.44 14.89
N PHE A 239 -8.14 -49.55 13.58
CA PHE A 239 -8.17 -48.44 12.62
C PHE A 239 -9.56 -47.96 12.20
N CYS A 240 -10.65 -48.51 12.76
CA CYS A 240 -12.02 -48.08 12.43
C CYS A 240 -12.85 -47.82 13.70
N SER A 241 -12.90 -46.56 14.15
CA SER A 241 -13.62 -46.18 15.38
C SER A 241 -15.12 -45.86 15.12
N GLY A 242 -15.56 -45.91 13.86
CA GLY A 242 -16.96 -45.74 13.46
C GLY A 242 -17.35 -44.29 13.15
N THR A 243 -18.62 -43.92 13.40
CA THR A 243 -19.22 -42.58 13.21
C THR A 243 -18.48 -41.43 13.90
N LYS A 244 -17.55 -41.74 14.81
CA LYS A 244 -16.74 -40.80 15.58
C LYS A 244 -15.62 -40.16 14.76
N ASP A 245 -15.01 -40.90 13.84
CA ASP A 245 -13.94 -40.37 12.97
C ASP A 245 -14.49 -39.27 12.03
N LEU A 246 -15.71 -39.45 11.54
CA LEU A 246 -16.42 -38.45 10.73
C LEU A 246 -16.80 -37.22 11.56
N ALA A 247 -17.35 -37.42 12.77
CA ALA A 247 -17.70 -36.32 13.66
C ALA A 247 -16.49 -35.45 14.00
N ASN A 248 -15.35 -36.08 14.29
CA ASN A 248 -14.08 -35.39 14.58
C ASN A 248 -13.61 -34.51 13.42
N ARG A 249 -13.61 -35.04 12.18
CA ARG A 249 -13.20 -34.25 11.00
C ARG A 249 -14.13 -33.06 10.75
N ARG A 250 -15.45 -33.26 10.87
CA ARG A 250 -16.44 -32.19 10.66
C ARG A 250 -16.36 -31.10 11.73
N GLN A 251 -16.16 -31.47 12.99
CA GLN A 251 -16.02 -30.51 14.08
C GLN A 251 -14.78 -29.63 13.94
N LEU A 252 -13.67 -30.16 13.41
CA LEU A 252 -12.47 -29.37 13.14
C LEU A 252 -12.74 -28.24 12.14
N VAL A 253 -13.43 -28.54 11.04
CA VAL A 253 -13.79 -27.53 10.04
C VAL A 253 -14.83 -26.54 10.58
N LEU A 254 -15.79 -27.02 11.37
CA LEU A 254 -16.77 -26.16 12.04
C LEU A 254 -16.10 -25.18 13.02
N MET A 255 -15.09 -25.63 13.77
CA MET A 255 -14.33 -24.74 14.66
C MET A 255 -13.58 -23.65 13.88
N ALA A 256 -13.02 -23.99 12.71
CA ALA A 256 -12.37 -23.01 11.85
C ALA A 256 -13.37 -21.96 11.34
N LYS A 257 -14.54 -22.40 10.86
CA LYS A 257 -15.65 -21.50 10.47
C LYS A 257 -16.08 -20.58 11.60
N TYR A 258 -16.26 -21.15 12.80
CA TYR A 258 -16.65 -20.38 13.97
C TYR A 258 -15.62 -19.29 14.33
N LEU A 259 -14.33 -19.59 14.23
CA LEU A 259 -13.28 -18.58 14.43
C LEU A 259 -13.41 -17.47 13.39
N ALA A 260 -13.51 -17.81 12.11
CA ALA A 260 -13.67 -16.87 11.00
C ALA A 260 -14.94 -16.00 11.10
N GLU A 261 -15.98 -16.47 11.80
CA GLU A 261 -17.22 -15.73 12.04
C GLU A 261 -17.21 -14.94 13.35
N SER A 262 -16.23 -15.18 14.23
CA SER A 262 -16.13 -14.57 15.56
C SER A 262 -15.18 -13.37 15.59
N SER A 263 -15.46 -12.43 16.50
CA SER A 263 -14.57 -11.31 16.83
C SER A 263 -14.32 -11.23 18.35
N ALA A 264 -13.23 -10.58 18.75
CA ALA A 264 -12.91 -10.34 20.16
C ALA A 264 -13.74 -9.22 20.80
N SER A 265 -14.36 -8.38 19.97
CA SER A 265 -15.13 -7.21 20.36
C SER A 265 -16.47 -7.20 19.63
N THR A 266 -17.51 -6.72 20.31
CA THR A 266 -18.85 -6.54 19.73
C THR A 266 -18.99 -5.23 18.97
N ALA A 267 -17.91 -4.43 18.88
CA ALA A 267 -17.90 -3.21 18.09
C ALA A 267 -18.13 -3.53 16.61
N ALA A 268 -18.95 -2.70 15.94
CA ALA A 268 -19.19 -2.84 14.51
C ALA A 268 -17.87 -2.69 13.74
N GLY A 269 -17.53 -3.67 12.89
CA GLY A 269 -16.28 -3.68 12.12
C GLY A 269 -15.07 -4.23 12.88
N ALA A 270 -15.22 -4.81 14.07
CA ALA A 270 -14.12 -5.46 14.78
C ALA A 270 -13.47 -6.58 13.93
N PRO A 271 -12.14 -6.70 13.88
CA PRO A 271 -11.46 -7.75 13.15
C PRO A 271 -11.85 -9.13 13.66
N LYS A 272 -12.15 -10.04 12.72
CA LYS A 272 -12.43 -11.44 12.99
C LYS A 272 -11.15 -12.25 13.14
N TYR A 273 -11.27 -13.47 13.65
CA TYR A 273 -10.13 -14.39 13.76
C TYR A 273 -9.83 -15.05 12.42
N LYS A 274 -8.56 -15.08 12.02
CA LYS A 274 -8.12 -15.79 10.80
C LYS A 274 -7.27 -16.99 11.17
N LEU A 275 -7.52 -18.14 10.54
CA LEU A 275 -6.81 -19.39 10.77
C LEU A 275 -6.00 -19.78 9.54
N ILE A 276 -4.69 -19.72 9.66
CA ILE A 276 -3.74 -20.23 8.67
C ILE A 276 -3.34 -21.65 9.07
N VAL A 277 -3.47 -22.61 8.15
CA VAL A 277 -3.19 -24.02 8.41
C VAL A 277 -1.99 -24.47 7.58
N ILE A 278 -0.96 -24.96 8.26
CA ILE A 278 0.25 -25.54 7.67
C ILE A 278 0.32 -27.02 8.05
N GLY A 279 0.12 -27.87 7.05
CA GLY A 279 0.22 -29.31 7.18
C GLY A 279 1.64 -29.80 6.88
N ILE A 280 2.25 -30.58 7.78
CA ILE A 280 3.61 -31.12 7.62
C ILE A 280 3.62 -32.38 6.73
N PRO A 281 4.68 -32.70 5.97
CA PRO A 281 4.71 -33.88 5.10
C PRO A 281 4.43 -35.24 5.79
N GLY A 282 3.92 -36.18 5.00
CA GLY A 282 3.67 -37.57 5.43
C GLY A 282 2.26 -37.84 5.98
N MET A 283 1.35 -36.87 5.88
CA MET A 283 -0.05 -37.04 6.29
C MET A 283 -0.82 -37.98 5.38
N LYS A 284 -1.82 -38.66 5.96
CA LYS A 284 -2.81 -39.44 5.20
C LYS A 284 -3.76 -38.51 4.45
N ASP A 285 -4.28 -38.96 3.31
CA ASP A 285 -5.11 -38.14 2.42
C ASP A 285 -6.32 -37.52 3.13
N TYR A 286 -6.95 -38.26 4.06
CA TYR A 286 -8.09 -37.72 4.81
C TYR A 286 -7.73 -36.57 5.74
N ALA A 287 -6.51 -36.56 6.29
CA ALA A 287 -6.03 -35.47 7.12
C ALA A 287 -5.73 -34.24 6.26
N LYS A 288 -5.07 -34.43 5.10
CA LYS A 288 -4.81 -33.37 4.12
C LYS A 288 -6.10 -32.66 3.70
N ASN A 289 -7.10 -33.41 3.25
CA ASN A 289 -8.37 -32.84 2.80
C ASN A 289 -9.10 -32.12 3.94
N THR A 290 -9.08 -32.67 5.16
CA THR A 290 -9.71 -32.02 6.32
C THR A 290 -9.05 -30.68 6.65
N LEU A 291 -7.71 -30.63 6.66
CA LEU A 291 -6.97 -29.39 6.91
C LEU A 291 -7.22 -28.34 5.82
N ASP A 292 -7.34 -28.76 4.57
CA ASP A 292 -7.64 -27.88 3.44
C ASP A 292 -9.02 -27.22 3.59
N TRP A 293 -10.03 -28.01 3.99
CA TRP A 293 -11.34 -27.48 4.35
C TRP A 293 -11.31 -26.58 5.59
N MET A 294 -10.51 -26.90 6.61
CA MET A 294 -10.35 -26.03 7.79
C MET A 294 -9.85 -24.64 7.39
N ALA A 295 -8.82 -24.57 6.54
CA ALA A 295 -8.26 -23.30 6.12
C ALA A 295 -9.23 -22.51 5.23
N PHE A 296 -9.93 -23.19 4.31
CA PHE A 296 -10.97 -22.56 3.48
C PHE A 296 -12.06 -21.88 4.32
N TRP A 297 -12.60 -22.58 5.33
CA TRP A 297 -13.59 -22.00 6.23
C TRP A 297 -13.00 -21.08 7.31
N GLY A 298 -11.69 -21.13 7.52
CA GLY A 298 -10.94 -20.34 8.49
C GLY A 298 -10.51 -18.95 8.00
N ASP A 299 -10.95 -18.54 6.80
CA ASP A 299 -10.63 -17.25 6.17
C ASP A 299 -9.11 -17.00 6.05
N SER A 300 -8.33 -18.04 5.71
CA SER A 300 -6.91 -17.90 5.34
C SER A 300 -6.78 -17.19 4.00
N ALA A 301 -5.84 -16.25 3.79
CA ALA A 301 -5.81 -15.50 2.52
C ALA A 301 -5.37 -16.30 1.28
N ASN A 302 -4.93 -17.55 1.43
CA ASN A 302 -4.76 -18.47 0.29
C ASN A 302 -6.14 -18.95 -0.27
N ALA A 303 -7.21 -18.82 0.52
CA ALA A 303 -8.57 -19.01 0.04
C ALA A 303 -9.02 -17.75 -0.69
N THR A 304 -9.02 -17.78 -2.03
CA THR A 304 -9.76 -16.80 -2.82
C THR A 304 -11.19 -16.73 -2.30
N LEU A 305 -11.57 -15.57 -1.75
CA LEU A 305 -12.91 -15.30 -1.22
C LEU A 305 -13.96 -15.77 -2.23
N ASN A 306 -14.81 -16.72 -1.84
CA ASN A 306 -15.92 -17.12 -2.70
C ASN A 306 -17.25 -17.16 -1.95
N THR A 307 -18.12 -16.23 -2.35
CA THR A 307 -19.55 -16.15 -2.04
C THR A 307 -20.38 -17.17 -2.85
N ALA A 308 -19.76 -18.15 -3.51
CA ALA A 308 -20.46 -19.19 -4.25
C ALA A 308 -20.09 -20.58 -3.70
N ALA A 309 -21.03 -21.14 -2.94
CA ALA A 309 -20.89 -22.44 -2.29
C ALA A 309 -20.81 -23.63 -3.27
N SER A 310 -20.14 -24.67 -2.76
CA SER A 310 -20.57 -26.07 -2.73
C SER A 310 -20.73 -26.80 -4.06
N THR A 311 -19.71 -27.61 -4.40
CA THR A 311 -19.98 -28.95 -4.95
C THR A 311 -19.24 -29.99 -4.11
N GLY A 312 -19.81 -30.38 -2.97
CA GLY A 312 -19.38 -31.60 -2.26
C GLY A 312 -19.50 -31.61 -0.74
N PHE A 313 -19.14 -30.53 -0.05
CA PHE A 313 -19.11 -30.47 1.42
C PHE A 313 -19.73 -29.16 1.93
N ASP A 314 -20.66 -29.28 2.88
CA ASP A 314 -21.40 -28.18 3.50
C ASP A 314 -21.44 -28.35 5.03
N ILE A 315 -21.34 -27.22 5.73
CA ILE A 315 -21.34 -27.11 7.18
C ILE A 315 -22.52 -26.24 7.61
N LYS A 316 -23.41 -26.82 8.41
CA LYS A 316 -24.58 -26.10 8.93
C LYS A 316 -24.16 -24.99 9.90
N PRO A 317 -24.84 -23.82 9.90
CA PRO A 317 -24.62 -22.78 10.91
C PRO A 317 -25.04 -23.31 12.29
N ILE A 318 -24.11 -23.41 13.24
CA ILE A 318 -24.42 -23.88 14.61
C ILE A 318 -23.62 -23.07 15.65
N ASN A 319 -24.24 -22.83 16.80
CA ASN A 319 -23.60 -22.28 17.99
C ASN A 319 -22.79 -23.38 18.71
N LEU A 320 -21.45 -23.28 18.71
CA LEU A 320 -20.55 -24.27 19.33
C LEU A 320 -20.88 -24.57 20.80
N GLY A 321 -21.48 -23.64 21.54
CA GLY A 321 -21.91 -23.84 22.92
C GLY A 321 -22.99 -24.93 23.11
N THR A 322 -23.57 -25.43 22.01
CA THR A 322 -24.61 -26.48 22.01
C THR A 322 -24.15 -27.81 21.41
N LEU A 323 -22.95 -27.89 20.84
CA LEU A 323 -22.38 -29.13 20.33
C LEU A 323 -21.69 -29.90 21.47
N GLY A 324 -22.32 -30.96 21.95
CA GLY A 324 -21.65 -31.92 22.84
C GLY A 324 -20.42 -32.52 22.14
N ALA A 325 -19.38 -32.87 22.91
CA ALA A 325 -18.02 -33.24 22.50
C ALA A 325 -17.87 -34.32 21.40
N CYS A 326 -18.96 -34.92 20.90
CA CYS A 326 -19.00 -35.96 19.87
C CYS A 326 -20.21 -35.90 18.93
N SER A 327 -20.84 -34.73 18.80
CA SER A 327 -21.98 -34.56 17.90
C SER A 327 -21.48 -33.94 16.60
N GLY A 328 -21.79 -34.54 15.45
CA GLY A 328 -21.61 -33.86 14.16
C GLY A 328 -22.59 -32.67 14.06
N ASP A 329 -22.32 -31.74 13.16
CA ASP A 329 -23.25 -30.66 12.78
C ASP A 329 -24.47 -31.19 12.00
N ASP A 330 -24.45 -32.46 11.59
CA ASP A 330 -25.59 -33.14 11.00
C ASP A 330 -25.67 -34.62 11.41
N ALA A 331 -26.71 -34.97 12.18
CA ALA A 331 -26.94 -36.34 12.66
C ALA A 331 -27.46 -37.29 11.55
N SER A 332 -27.87 -36.79 10.38
CA SER A 332 -28.35 -37.64 9.28
C SER A 332 -27.25 -38.23 8.40
N ILE A 333 -25.98 -37.83 8.59
CA ILE A 333 -24.86 -38.36 7.80
C ILE A 333 -24.37 -39.68 8.42
N SER A 334 -24.48 -40.76 7.65
CA SER A 334 -24.00 -42.09 8.05
C SER A 334 -22.85 -42.58 7.16
N GLY A 335 -21.82 -43.16 7.79
CA GLY A 335 -20.69 -43.80 7.11
C GLY A 335 -20.55 -45.28 7.47
N SER A 336 -19.63 -45.98 6.82
CA SER A 336 -19.32 -47.38 7.09
C SER A 336 -17.81 -47.66 7.07
N CYS A 337 -17.37 -48.69 7.79
CA CYS A 337 -15.99 -49.19 7.73
C CYS A 337 -15.79 -49.96 6.42
N GLN A 338 -14.89 -49.50 5.57
CA GLN A 338 -14.57 -50.14 4.29
C GLN A 338 -13.07 -50.09 3.98
N LYS A 339 -12.60 -51.00 3.12
CA LYS A 339 -11.26 -50.94 2.52
C LYS A 339 -11.22 -49.81 1.49
N LYS A 340 -10.15 -49.01 1.47
CA LYS A 340 -9.97 -47.86 0.56
C LYS A 340 -10.19 -48.19 -0.93
N ASP A 341 -9.91 -49.43 -1.35
CA ASP A 341 -9.88 -49.86 -2.75
C ASP A 341 -10.30 -51.34 -2.94
N GLY A 342 -10.86 -51.98 -1.91
CA GLY A 342 -11.18 -53.41 -1.91
C GLY A 342 -9.97 -54.36 -1.76
N THR A 343 -8.74 -53.87 -1.91
CA THR A 343 -7.48 -54.66 -1.83
C THR A 343 -6.63 -54.35 -0.60
N SER A 344 -6.86 -53.22 0.06
CA SER A 344 -6.13 -52.80 1.27
C SER A 344 -6.27 -53.80 2.43
N THR A 345 -5.26 -53.86 3.30
CA THR A 345 -5.30 -54.63 4.56
C THR A 345 -5.92 -53.86 5.72
N THR A 346 -6.13 -52.54 5.57
CA THR A 346 -6.60 -51.64 6.64
C THR A 346 -8.03 -51.17 6.38
N MET A 347 -8.93 -51.30 7.36
CA MET A 347 -10.28 -50.72 7.33
C MET A 347 -10.21 -49.21 7.64
N THR A 348 -10.96 -48.39 6.90
CA THR A 348 -11.13 -46.95 7.18
C THR A 348 -12.60 -46.55 7.21
N PHE A 349 -13.00 -45.66 8.13
CA PHE A 349 -14.37 -45.18 8.23
C PHE A 349 -14.64 -44.05 7.23
N TYR A 350 -15.61 -44.28 6.34
CA TYR A 350 -15.91 -43.42 5.20
C TYR A 350 -17.41 -43.11 5.11
N ALA A 351 -17.77 -41.84 4.86
CA ALA A 351 -19.10 -41.44 4.43
C ALA A 351 -19.07 -40.92 2.98
N PRO A 352 -19.96 -41.40 2.09
CA PRO A 352 -19.91 -41.07 0.66
C PRO A 352 -20.38 -39.65 0.33
N THR A 353 -21.00 -38.97 1.29
CA THR A 353 -21.48 -37.60 1.12
C THR A 353 -21.07 -36.78 2.33
N ASN A 354 -20.69 -35.52 2.08
CA ASN A 354 -20.40 -34.52 3.09
C ASN A 354 -19.35 -35.00 4.13
N ASP A 355 -18.23 -35.58 3.68
CA ASP A 355 -17.10 -35.97 4.53
C ASP A 355 -15.84 -35.19 4.11
N PRO A 356 -15.33 -34.25 4.93
CA PRO A 356 -14.21 -33.40 4.53
C PRO A 356 -12.90 -34.17 4.41
N GLY A 357 -12.82 -35.40 4.93
CA GLY A 357 -11.65 -36.26 4.72
C GLY A 357 -11.61 -36.92 3.34
N TYR A 358 -12.76 -37.11 2.70
CA TYR A 358 -12.84 -37.89 1.45
C TYR A 358 -13.42 -37.12 0.28
N ILE A 359 -13.88 -35.90 0.53
CA ILE A 359 -14.27 -34.93 -0.48
C ILE A 359 -13.13 -33.90 -0.54
N PRO A 360 -12.22 -33.98 -1.52
CA PRO A 360 -11.16 -33.00 -1.66
C PRO A 360 -11.76 -31.64 -2.02
N LEU A 361 -11.13 -30.56 -1.55
CA LEU A 361 -11.41 -29.23 -2.05
C LEU A 361 -11.09 -29.20 -3.56
N PRO A 362 -11.91 -28.56 -4.42
CA PRO A 362 -11.62 -28.51 -5.86
C PRO A 362 -10.26 -27.85 -6.11
N SER A 363 -9.48 -28.36 -7.07
CA SER A 363 -8.08 -27.95 -7.32
C SER A 363 -7.89 -26.47 -7.70
N SER A 364 -8.97 -25.75 -8.02
CA SER A 364 -8.98 -24.30 -8.23
C SER A 364 -8.92 -23.48 -6.94
N TYR A 365 -9.08 -24.13 -5.79
CA TYR A 365 -8.99 -23.53 -4.46
C TYR A 365 -7.88 -24.22 -3.68
N LYS A 366 -7.12 -23.45 -2.90
CA LYS A 366 -6.15 -23.96 -1.94
C LYS A 366 -6.43 -23.31 -0.60
N GLY A 367 -6.98 -24.06 0.34
CA GLY A 367 -7.19 -23.55 1.68
C GLY A 367 -5.90 -23.58 2.48
N ALA A 368 -5.32 -24.78 2.66
CA ALA A 368 -4.19 -25.00 3.54
C ALA A 368 -2.85 -25.08 2.79
N TYR A 369 -1.77 -24.70 3.48
CA TYR A 369 -0.41 -24.98 3.04
C TYR A 369 -0.05 -26.44 3.34
N LEU A 370 -0.34 -27.33 2.40
CA LEU A 370 -0.04 -28.76 2.51
C LEU A 370 1.38 -29.04 1.97
N ALA A 371 2.37 -29.04 2.87
CA ALA A 371 3.76 -29.27 2.52
C ALA A 371 4.01 -30.71 2.07
N SER A 372 4.76 -30.87 0.98
CA SER A 372 5.24 -32.16 0.49
C SER A 372 6.67 -32.45 0.93
N THR A 373 7.46 -31.40 1.18
CA THR A 373 8.84 -31.50 1.68
C THR A 373 9.06 -30.64 2.93
N ALA A 374 10.19 -30.85 3.61
CA ALA A 374 10.57 -30.01 4.76
C ALA A 374 10.81 -28.54 4.36
N THR A 375 11.25 -28.29 3.12
CA THR A 375 11.46 -26.95 2.58
C THR A 375 10.14 -26.22 2.39
N ASP A 376 9.12 -26.91 1.88
CA ASP A 376 7.78 -26.34 1.65
C ASP A 376 7.16 -25.82 2.97
N VAL A 377 7.48 -26.43 4.12
CA VAL A 377 7.00 -25.95 5.44
C VAL A 377 7.62 -24.59 5.78
N VAL A 378 8.89 -24.38 5.42
CA VAL A 378 9.58 -23.10 5.62
C VAL A 378 8.99 -22.02 4.72
N GLU A 379 8.79 -22.34 3.44
CA GLU A 379 8.18 -21.43 2.46
C GLU A 379 6.76 -21.05 2.86
N ALA A 380 5.93 -22.03 3.23
CA ALA A 380 4.57 -21.81 3.72
C ALA A 380 4.52 -20.85 4.93
N LEU A 381 5.42 -21.04 5.90
CA LEU A 381 5.45 -20.18 7.09
C LEU A 381 5.96 -18.76 6.77
N LYS A 382 6.91 -18.62 5.83
CA LYS A 382 7.38 -17.32 5.33
C LYS A 382 6.28 -16.57 4.60
N GLU A 383 5.58 -17.23 3.68
CA GLU A 383 4.43 -16.66 2.96
C GLU A 383 3.32 -16.23 3.93
N SER A 384 3.00 -17.10 4.90
CA SER A 384 2.00 -16.79 5.94
C SER A 384 2.39 -15.56 6.77
N MET A 385 3.66 -15.43 7.16
CA MET A 385 4.11 -14.29 7.97
C MET A 385 4.14 -12.99 7.16
N ALA A 386 4.50 -13.06 5.87
CA ALA A 386 4.46 -11.93 4.96
C ALA A 386 3.02 -11.44 4.71
N GLU A 387 2.07 -12.37 4.51
CA GLU A 387 0.64 -12.06 4.41
C GLU A 387 0.15 -11.30 5.64
N ILE A 388 0.52 -11.77 6.84
CA ILE A 388 0.09 -11.15 8.09
C ILE A 388 0.68 -9.75 8.25
N ALA A 389 1.97 -9.56 7.95
CA ALA A 389 2.61 -8.25 7.99
C ALA A 389 1.93 -7.26 7.02
N ASN A 390 1.52 -7.75 5.84
CA ASN A 390 0.91 -6.95 4.78
C ASN A 390 -0.61 -6.72 4.97
N ALA A 391 -1.26 -7.37 5.95
CA ALA A 391 -2.69 -7.19 6.27
C ALA A 391 -3.03 -5.81 6.89
N THR A 392 -2.09 -4.88 6.85
CA THR A 392 -2.19 -3.51 7.36
C THR A 392 -2.74 -2.60 6.26
N TYR A 393 -4.06 -2.67 6.01
CA TYR A 393 -4.74 -1.80 5.03
C TYR A 393 -4.77 -0.34 5.48
N SER A 394 -4.45 0.55 4.54
CA SER A 394 -4.40 1.99 4.79
C SER A 394 -5.32 2.73 3.80
N PHE A 395 -6.09 3.69 4.32
CA PHE A 395 -7.12 4.43 3.58
C PHE A 395 -6.74 5.89 3.39
N THR A 396 -7.24 6.48 2.32
CA THR A 396 -7.03 7.89 2.00
C THR A 396 -8.36 8.60 1.83
N GLN A 397 -8.35 9.94 1.83
CA GLN A 397 -9.60 10.71 1.91
C GLN A 397 -10.55 10.33 0.77
N SER A 398 -11.69 9.71 1.13
CA SER A 398 -12.69 9.27 0.15
C SER A 398 -13.29 10.47 -0.58
N SER A 399 -13.54 10.31 -1.87
CA SER A 399 -14.21 11.32 -2.68
C SER A 399 -15.71 11.13 -2.60
N ILE A 400 -16.40 12.15 -2.09
CA ILE A 400 -17.85 12.18 -1.94
C ILE A 400 -18.35 13.44 -2.63
N GLN A 401 -19.32 13.29 -3.53
CA GLN A 401 -19.86 14.43 -4.25
C GLN A 401 -20.79 15.31 -3.39
N ALA A 402 -20.75 16.62 -3.68
CA ALA A 402 -21.56 17.63 -3.01
C ALA A 402 -23.02 17.73 -3.51
N VAL A 403 -23.33 17.29 -4.74
CA VAL A 403 -24.69 17.37 -5.34
C VAL A 403 -25.20 15.96 -5.65
N ARG A 404 -26.02 15.42 -4.74
CA ARG A 404 -26.49 14.01 -4.74
C ARG A 404 -27.83 13.78 -5.45
N THR A 405 -28.57 14.85 -5.76
CA THR A 405 -30.00 14.75 -6.13
C THR A 405 -30.30 14.73 -7.62
N THR A 406 -29.29 14.83 -8.50
CA THR A 406 -29.49 14.83 -9.96
C THR A 406 -28.55 13.92 -10.75
N ASP A 407 -27.34 13.64 -10.25
CA ASP A 407 -26.29 13.05 -11.10
C ASP A 407 -25.94 11.60 -10.74
N GLU A 408 -25.76 11.25 -9.44
CA GLU A 408 -25.67 9.86 -8.93
C GLU A 408 -25.49 9.77 -7.39
N SER A 409 -25.48 8.56 -6.84
CA SER A 409 -25.26 8.23 -5.43
C SER A 409 -24.18 7.14 -5.26
N TYR A 410 -22.92 7.47 -5.54
CA TYR A 410 -21.77 6.58 -5.31
C TYR A 410 -20.70 7.23 -4.43
N VAL A 411 -19.88 6.40 -3.79
CA VAL A 411 -18.65 6.77 -3.09
C VAL A 411 -17.47 6.22 -3.87
N TYR A 412 -16.43 7.05 -4.06
CA TYR A 412 -15.17 6.62 -4.63
C TYR A 412 -14.10 6.63 -3.55
N GLU A 413 -13.49 5.48 -3.32
CA GLU A 413 -12.52 5.27 -2.25
C GLU A 413 -11.19 4.85 -2.85
N ALA A 414 -10.14 5.59 -2.50
CA ALA A 414 -8.77 5.16 -2.71
C ALA A 414 -8.25 4.44 -1.46
N SER A 415 -7.57 3.33 -1.66
CA SER A 415 -6.92 2.55 -0.60
C SER A 415 -5.65 1.91 -1.15
N PHE A 416 -4.78 1.41 -0.27
CA PHE A 416 -3.61 0.67 -0.70
C PHE A 416 -3.21 -0.41 0.30
N SER A 417 -2.49 -1.40 -0.21
CA SER A 417 -1.89 -2.47 0.56
C SER A 417 -0.42 -2.15 0.79
N TYR A 418 -0.03 -2.07 2.06
CA TYR A 418 1.35 -1.77 2.47
C TYR A 418 2.25 -3.00 2.30
N ASN A 419 3.43 -2.79 1.71
CA ASN A 419 4.48 -3.80 1.62
C ASN A 419 5.83 -3.16 1.96
N ASN A 420 6.40 -3.46 3.12
CA ASN A 420 7.67 -2.87 3.57
C ASN A 420 8.90 -3.31 2.75
N ALA A 421 8.73 -4.30 1.86
CA ALA A 421 9.79 -4.80 0.99
C ALA A 421 9.74 -4.19 -0.42
N ASP A 422 8.89 -3.19 -0.68
CA ASP A 422 8.69 -2.61 -2.00
C ASP A 422 8.56 -1.07 -1.93
N PRO A 423 9.30 -0.31 -2.78
CA PRO A 423 9.16 1.14 -2.84
C PRO A 423 7.83 1.62 -3.44
N MET A 424 7.06 0.75 -4.08
CA MET A 424 5.71 1.03 -4.60
C MET A 424 4.69 0.22 -3.82
N TYR A 425 3.73 0.89 -3.18
CA TYR A 425 2.59 0.18 -2.59
C TYR A 425 1.49 -0.03 -3.62
N ILE A 426 0.70 -1.08 -3.41
CA ILE A 426 -0.34 -1.52 -4.34
C ILE A 426 -1.60 -0.69 -4.08
N GLY A 427 -1.96 0.16 -5.02
CA GLY A 427 -3.14 1.02 -4.91
C GLY A 427 -4.39 0.43 -5.52
N HIS A 428 -5.51 0.79 -4.91
CA HIS A 428 -6.87 0.44 -5.30
C HIS A 428 -7.71 1.70 -5.39
N LEU A 429 -8.59 1.78 -6.39
CA LEU A 429 -9.62 2.81 -6.49
C LEU A 429 -10.96 2.10 -6.73
N LYS A 430 -11.83 2.15 -5.73
CA LYS A 430 -13.08 1.41 -5.69
C LYS A 430 -14.28 2.34 -5.76
N ARG A 431 -15.34 1.89 -6.43
CA ARG A 431 -16.65 2.54 -6.40
C ARG A 431 -17.61 1.72 -5.56
N TYR A 432 -18.35 2.37 -4.67
CA TYR A 432 -19.43 1.75 -3.89
C TYR A 432 -20.74 2.45 -4.16
N ALA A 433 -21.78 1.67 -4.46
CA ALA A 433 -23.14 2.17 -4.52
C ALA A 433 -23.64 2.64 -3.15
N ILE A 434 -24.40 3.74 -3.14
CA ILE A 434 -25.18 4.17 -1.98
C ILE A 434 -26.61 3.70 -2.21
N ASP A 435 -27.12 2.89 -1.30
CA ASP A 435 -28.47 2.36 -1.37
C ASP A 435 -29.49 3.44 -0.95
N ASN A 436 -30.17 3.99 -1.97
CA ASN A 436 -31.24 4.97 -1.78
C ASN A 436 -32.53 4.36 -1.22
N ALA A 437 -32.69 3.02 -1.21
CA ALA A 437 -33.83 2.33 -0.62
C ALA A 437 -33.63 2.00 0.88
N ASN A 438 -32.38 1.85 1.33
CA ASN A 438 -32.04 1.52 2.72
C ASN A 438 -31.30 2.68 3.43
N ASN A 439 -32.00 3.79 3.65
CA ASN A 439 -31.56 4.89 4.53
C ASN A 439 -30.21 5.54 4.17
N GLY A 440 -29.71 5.38 2.93
CA GLY A 440 -28.44 5.94 2.48
C GLY A 440 -27.19 5.15 2.89
N ALA A 441 -27.33 3.86 3.21
CA ALA A 441 -26.20 2.99 3.52
C ALA A 441 -25.29 2.78 2.30
N VAL A 442 -23.97 2.76 2.53
CA VAL A 442 -22.98 2.43 1.50
C VAL A 442 -22.88 0.91 1.37
N SER A 443 -22.86 0.40 0.14
CA SER A 443 -22.65 -1.03 -0.15
C SER A 443 -21.35 -1.52 0.50
N THR A 444 -21.38 -2.72 1.08
CA THR A 444 -20.18 -3.37 1.62
C THR A 444 -19.30 -3.98 0.53
N THR A 445 -19.82 -4.09 -0.70
CA THR A 445 -19.11 -4.64 -1.85
C THR A 445 -18.91 -3.52 -2.87
N ALA A 446 -17.68 -3.39 -3.37
CA ALA A 446 -17.38 -2.46 -4.45
C ALA A 446 -18.00 -2.95 -5.76
N ASP A 447 -18.51 -2.02 -6.57
CA ASP A 447 -19.03 -2.31 -7.90
C ASP A 447 -17.90 -2.68 -8.86
N TRP A 448 -16.74 -2.05 -8.67
CA TRP A 448 -15.51 -2.30 -9.39
C TRP A 448 -14.30 -1.79 -8.60
N ASP A 449 -13.13 -2.33 -8.94
CA ASP A 449 -11.81 -1.85 -8.54
C ASP A 449 -10.98 -1.52 -9.79
N ALA A 450 -10.61 -0.25 -9.95
CA ALA A 450 -9.83 0.20 -11.10
C ALA A 450 -8.43 -0.41 -11.12
N GLY A 451 -7.84 -0.76 -9.97
CA GLY A 451 -6.55 -1.43 -9.89
C GLY A 451 -6.59 -2.83 -10.53
N GLU A 452 -7.61 -3.62 -10.20
CA GLU A 452 -7.84 -4.95 -10.77
C GLU A 452 -8.12 -4.88 -12.28
N ILE A 453 -8.93 -3.92 -12.71
CA ILE A 453 -9.23 -3.72 -14.13
C ILE A 453 -7.95 -3.33 -14.89
N LEU A 454 -7.17 -2.39 -14.34
CA LEU A 454 -5.94 -1.90 -14.94
C LEU A 454 -4.86 -2.99 -15.02
N GLN A 455 -4.81 -3.92 -14.07
CA GLN A 455 -3.90 -5.08 -14.11
C GLN A 455 -4.03 -5.85 -15.42
N SER A 456 -5.25 -5.99 -15.97
CA SER A 456 -5.48 -6.70 -17.24
C SER A 456 -5.29 -5.85 -18.50
N ASN A 457 -5.18 -4.52 -18.38
CA ASN A 457 -5.16 -3.62 -19.54
C ASN A 457 -3.77 -3.55 -20.21
N SER A 458 -3.70 -3.91 -21.49
CA SER A 458 -2.48 -3.86 -22.31
C SER A 458 -2.42 -2.69 -23.29
N ALA A 459 -3.52 -1.94 -23.48
CA ALA A 459 -3.64 -0.85 -24.46
C ALA A 459 -3.80 0.51 -23.76
N ARG A 460 -2.74 0.95 -23.07
CA ARG A 460 -2.77 2.17 -22.22
C ARG A 460 -2.40 3.44 -22.98
N ASN A 461 -3.20 4.49 -22.78
CA ASN A 461 -2.97 5.84 -23.29
C ASN A 461 -2.22 6.69 -22.25
N ILE A 462 -0.90 6.54 -22.21
CA ILE A 462 -0.04 7.21 -21.24
C ILE A 462 0.58 8.45 -21.89
N LYS A 463 0.43 9.60 -21.23
CA LYS A 463 0.89 10.92 -21.69
C LYS A 463 1.96 11.49 -20.78
N THR A 464 2.82 12.34 -21.33
CA THR A 464 3.75 13.19 -20.58
C THR A 464 4.06 14.46 -21.39
N HIS A 465 5.00 15.29 -20.96
CA HIS A 465 5.44 16.49 -21.67
C HIS A 465 6.98 16.55 -21.70
N THR A 466 7.57 16.85 -22.86
CA THR A 466 9.04 16.82 -23.04
C THR A 466 9.52 17.92 -23.99
N THR A 467 10.81 18.26 -23.91
CA THR A 467 11.46 19.38 -24.60
C THR A 467 11.51 19.24 -26.15
N GLY A 468 11.07 18.12 -26.71
CA GLY A 468 11.04 17.87 -28.17
C GLY A 468 9.70 18.22 -28.86
N SER A 469 8.68 18.66 -28.12
CA SER A 469 7.38 18.99 -28.72
C SER A 469 7.48 20.27 -29.56
N THR A 470 7.12 20.18 -30.84
CA THR A 470 7.08 21.33 -31.78
C THR A 470 6.01 22.37 -31.42
N THR A 471 5.16 22.08 -30.44
CA THR A 471 4.18 23.02 -29.88
C THR A 471 4.25 23.04 -28.35
N PRO A 472 4.27 24.23 -27.72
CA PRO A 472 4.47 24.37 -26.27
C PRO A 472 3.29 23.90 -25.39
N TYR A 473 2.20 23.40 -25.99
CA TYR A 473 0.94 23.02 -25.33
C TYR A 473 0.48 21.60 -25.68
N PHE A 474 1.42 20.71 -25.99
CA PHE A 474 1.10 19.33 -26.39
C PHE A 474 1.63 18.31 -25.39
N LEU A 475 0.86 17.24 -25.23
CA LEU A 475 1.23 16.05 -24.49
C LEU A 475 1.82 15.01 -25.42
N THR A 476 3.06 14.62 -25.16
CA THR A 476 3.75 13.53 -25.86
C THR A 476 3.27 12.18 -25.33
N ASN A 477 3.15 11.18 -26.21
CA ASN A 477 2.91 9.80 -25.77
C ASN A 477 4.14 9.26 -25.05
N PHE A 478 3.93 8.58 -23.92
CA PHE A 478 4.97 7.77 -23.28
C PHE A 478 5.48 6.71 -24.27
N PRO A 479 6.77 6.35 -24.28
CA PRO A 479 7.33 5.52 -25.33
C PRO A 479 6.80 4.08 -25.27
N THR A 480 6.75 3.41 -26.42
CA THR A 480 6.52 1.96 -26.52
C THR A 480 7.79 1.17 -26.81
N ALA A 481 8.91 1.87 -27.07
CA ALA A 481 10.21 1.31 -27.35
C ALA A 481 11.32 2.25 -26.86
N THR A 482 12.53 1.73 -26.66
CA THR A 482 13.68 2.51 -26.20
C THR A 482 14.22 3.46 -27.26
N SER A 483 14.70 4.63 -26.84
CA SER A 483 15.54 5.53 -27.64
C SER A 483 16.57 6.22 -26.74
N SER A 484 17.63 6.78 -27.32
CA SER A 484 18.63 7.56 -26.56
C SER A 484 18.02 8.78 -25.87
N GLU A 485 16.93 9.33 -26.40
CA GLU A 485 16.19 10.43 -25.78
C GLU A 485 15.53 9.97 -24.48
N TRP A 486 14.89 8.79 -24.49
CA TRP A 486 14.26 8.22 -23.29
C TRP A 486 15.27 7.68 -22.28
N ASP A 487 16.44 7.19 -22.73
CA ASP A 487 17.55 6.85 -21.83
C ASP A 487 17.94 8.08 -20.98
N ALA A 488 18.09 9.24 -21.63
CA ALA A 488 18.42 10.49 -20.94
C ALA A 488 17.30 10.99 -20.02
N LEU A 489 16.03 10.92 -20.45
CA LEU A 489 14.88 11.37 -19.65
C LEU A 489 14.64 10.51 -18.41
N PHE A 490 14.87 9.20 -18.49
CA PHE A 490 14.79 8.31 -17.33
C PHE A 490 16.05 8.34 -16.46
N GLY A 491 17.12 8.99 -16.92
CA GLY A 491 18.40 9.00 -16.21
C GLY A 491 19.09 7.63 -16.19
N THR A 492 18.84 6.79 -17.19
CA THR A 492 19.38 5.42 -17.27
C THR A 492 20.45 5.30 -18.36
N SER A 493 21.11 4.15 -18.42
CA SER A 493 22.03 3.80 -19.49
C SER A 493 21.62 2.46 -20.13
N SER A 494 22.04 2.22 -21.37
CA SER A 494 21.71 0.97 -22.08
C SER A 494 22.33 -0.29 -21.45
N THR A 495 23.28 -0.13 -20.53
CA THR A 495 24.11 -1.22 -19.98
C THR A 495 23.81 -1.57 -18.52
N THR A 496 23.12 -0.70 -17.77
CA THR A 496 22.89 -0.89 -16.32
C THR A 496 21.38 -0.92 -16.01
N ALA A 497 20.93 -1.92 -15.25
CA ALA A 497 19.55 -2.01 -14.81
C ALA A 497 19.27 -1.12 -13.58
N PRO A 498 18.07 -0.54 -13.45
CA PRO A 498 16.98 -0.60 -14.43
C PRO A 498 17.30 0.25 -15.66
N ASN A 499 17.17 -0.34 -16.84
CA ASN A 499 17.35 0.36 -18.12
C ASN A 499 15.99 0.86 -18.65
N THR A 500 16.01 1.69 -19.68
CA THR A 500 14.80 2.23 -20.33
C THR A 500 13.75 1.19 -20.66
N THR A 501 14.13 0.01 -21.19
CA THR A 501 13.18 -1.08 -21.48
C THR A 501 12.44 -1.55 -20.23
N THR A 502 13.17 -1.66 -19.12
CA THR A 502 12.62 -2.10 -17.82
C THR A 502 11.57 -1.12 -17.35
N ILE A 503 11.87 0.18 -17.36
CA ILE A 503 10.96 1.23 -16.94
C ILE A 503 9.72 1.27 -17.84
N ILE A 504 9.91 1.20 -19.16
CA ILE A 504 8.79 1.20 -20.12
C ILE A 504 7.86 0.02 -19.86
N ASN A 505 8.42 -1.17 -19.70
CA ASN A 505 7.63 -2.38 -19.46
C ASN A 505 6.91 -2.33 -18.11
N PHE A 506 7.58 -1.85 -17.06
CA PHE A 506 6.97 -1.69 -15.74
C PHE A 506 5.77 -0.73 -15.79
N VAL A 507 5.96 0.47 -16.33
CA VAL A 507 4.89 1.47 -16.41
C VAL A 507 3.73 0.98 -17.28
N ARG A 508 3.99 0.26 -18.38
CA ARG A 508 2.93 -0.18 -19.31
C ARG A 508 2.25 -1.47 -18.92
N ASN A 509 3.03 -2.47 -18.50
CA ASN A 509 2.56 -3.83 -18.27
C ASN A 509 2.39 -4.14 -16.78
N GLY A 510 2.82 -3.24 -15.90
CA GLY A 510 2.83 -3.43 -14.45
C GLY A 510 4.01 -4.24 -14.00
N ASP A 511 3.96 -4.67 -12.74
CA ASP A 511 5.04 -5.45 -12.16
C ASP A 511 5.00 -6.91 -12.61
N THR A 512 5.61 -7.19 -13.75
CA THR A 512 5.76 -8.56 -14.26
C THR A 512 6.99 -9.27 -13.67
N ALA A 513 7.65 -8.69 -12.67
CA ALA A 513 8.79 -9.31 -12.00
C ALA A 513 8.36 -10.37 -10.98
N TYR A 514 7.15 -10.23 -10.41
CA TYR A 514 6.51 -11.24 -9.59
C TYR A 514 6.23 -12.53 -10.39
N ALA A 515 6.00 -13.65 -9.70
CA ALA A 515 5.59 -14.88 -10.35
C ALA A 515 4.17 -14.72 -10.92
N THR A 516 3.84 -15.37 -12.05
CA THR A 516 2.49 -15.27 -12.65
C THR A 516 1.36 -15.78 -11.74
N THR A 517 1.70 -16.50 -10.68
CA THR A 517 0.78 -16.97 -9.65
C THR A 517 0.57 -15.98 -8.51
N ASP A 518 1.37 -14.92 -8.47
CA ASP A 518 1.28 -13.85 -7.47
C ASP A 518 0.11 -12.91 -7.83
N ALA A 519 -0.67 -12.50 -6.82
CA ALA A 519 -1.78 -11.58 -7.00
C ALA A 519 -1.34 -10.21 -7.54
N PHE A 520 -0.07 -9.85 -7.34
CA PHE A 520 0.52 -8.58 -7.74
C PHE A 520 1.17 -8.62 -9.12
N TYR A 521 1.21 -9.78 -9.78
CA TYR A 521 1.74 -9.92 -11.12
C TYR A 521 1.01 -8.99 -12.12
N GLY A 522 1.77 -8.08 -12.74
CA GLY A 522 1.24 -7.12 -13.71
C GLY A 522 0.38 -6.03 -13.10
N TRP A 523 0.41 -5.84 -11.77
CA TRP A 523 -0.27 -4.72 -11.12
C TRP A 523 0.36 -3.39 -11.54
N LYS A 524 -0.47 -2.38 -11.81
CA LYS A 524 -0.06 -1.12 -12.43
C LYS A 524 -0.39 0.11 -11.61
N LEU A 525 -1.41 0.05 -10.75
CA LEU A 525 -1.86 1.21 -9.98
C LEU A 525 -1.06 1.29 -8.68
N GLY A 526 -0.29 2.35 -8.51
CA GLY A 526 0.40 2.64 -7.25
C GLY A 526 -0.54 3.20 -6.20
N ASP A 527 -0.07 3.30 -4.96
CA ASP A 527 -0.86 3.86 -3.88
C ASP A 527 -1.26 5.31 -4.15
N VAL A 528 -2.55 5.59 -3.90
CA VAL A 528 -3.12 6.94 -3.91
C VAL A 528 -3.09 7.40 -2.46
N PHE A 529 -1.99 8.04 -2.04
CA PHE A 529 -1.73 8.33 -0.63
C PHE A 529 -2.29 9.69 -0.15
N HIS A 530 -1.58 10.81 -0.38
CA HIS A 530 -2.12 12.14 -0.02
C HIS A 530 -3.02 12.73 -1.10
N SER A 531 -2.94 12.20 -2.32
CA SER A 531 -3.87 12.57 -3.38
C SER A 531 -5.27 12.06 -3.03
N SER A 532 -6.27 12.88 -3.30
CA SER A 532 -7.68 12.49 -3.10
C SER A 532 -8.34 12.34 -4.47
N PRO A 533 -9.10 11.25 -4.71
CA PRO A 533 -9.79 11.10 -5.97
C PRO A 533 -10.70 12.29 -6.28
N LEU A 534 -10.67 12.79 -7.51
CA LEU A 534 -11.45 13.94 -7.96
C LEU A 534 -12.36 13.55 -9.12
N SER A 535 -13.67 13.68 -8.90
CA SER A 535 -14.67 13.38 -9.92
C SER A 535 -14.91 14.58 -10.83
N ILE A 536 -14.83 14.37 -12.15
CA ILE A 536 -15.12 15.38 -13.17
C ILE A 536 -16.49 15.09 -13.76
N ALA A 537 -17.46 15.86 -13.27
CA ALA A 537 -18.87 15.77 -13.63
C ALA A 537 -19.24 16.73 -14.76
N THR A 538 -20.51 16.65 -15.18
CA THR A 538 -21.15 17.72 -15.96
C THR A 538 -20.92 19.06 -15.26
N PRO A 539 -20.54 20.12 -15.99
CA PRO A 539 -20.38 21.45 -15.41
C PRO A 539 -21.57 21.87 -14.56
N ASN A 540 -21.32 22.59 -13.47
CA ASN A 540 -22.31 22.88 -12.43
C ASN A 540 -23.59 23.51 -13.01
N ALA A 541 -24.73 22.81 -12.87
CA ALA A 541 -26.02 23.26 -13.36
C ALA A 541 -26.55 24.53 -12.67
N ASN A 542 -26.11 24.78 -11.43
CA ASN A 542 -26.51 25.96 -10.65
C ASN A 542 -25.62 27.19 -10.92
N PHE A 543 -24.53 27.03 -11.66
CA PHE A 543 -23.71 28.17 -12.03
C PHE A 543 -24.31 28.88 -13.25
N VAL A 544 -24.64 30.16 -13.06
CA VAL A 544 -25.06 31.06 -14.14
C VAL A 544 -24.07 32.20 -14.21
N ASP A 545 -23.42 32.35 -15.36
CA ASP A 545 -22.49 33.45 -15.56
C ASP A 545 -23.23 34.78 -15.78
N ARG A 546 -23.35 35.55 -14.70
CA ARG A 546 -23.98 36.88 -14.68
C ARG A 546 -23.23 37.95 -15.50
N LEU A 547 -21.96 37.69 -15.82
CA LEU A 547 -21.10 38.62 -16.56
C LEU A 547 -21.17 38.42 -18.07
N ASP A 548 -21.76 37.32 -18.53
CA ASP A 548 -22.02 37.11 -19.94
C ASP A 548 -23.25 37.92 -20.38
N SER A 549 -23.08 38.85 -21.31
CA SER A 549 -24.16 39.71 -21.81
C SER A 549 -25.06 39.04 -22.85
N ASN A 550 -24.73 37.83 -23.32
CA ASN A 550 -25.58 37.08 -24.23
C ASN A 550 -26.93 36.73 -23.58
N THR A 551 -28.00 36.67 -24.39
CA THR A 551 -29.32 36.18 -23.94
C THR A 551 -29.23 34.70 -23.52
N THR A 552 -28.65 33.86 -24.36
CA THR A 552 -28.28 32.48 -24.02
C THR A 552 -26.84 32.49 -23.53
N LYS A 553 -26.62 32.20 -22.25
CA LYS A 553 -25.28 32.23 -21.65
C LYS A 553 -24.38 31.19 -22.31
N ALA A 554 -23.19 31.60 -22.74
CA ALA A 554 -22.18 30.75 -23.36
C ALA A 554 -21.80 29.57 -22.44
N PHE A 555 -21.72 29.80 -21.12
CA PHE A 555 -21.50 28.73 -20.15
C PHE A 555 -22.63 27.69 -20.14
N ALA A 556 -23.89 28.13 -20.28
CA ALA A 556 -25.02 27.19 -20.32
C ALA A 556 -24.93 26.29 -21.56
N THR A 557 -24.54 26.85 -22.71
CA THR A 557 -24.26 26.07 -23.92
C THR A 557 -23.03 25.17 -23.75
N TYR A 558 -21.95 25.67 -23.14
CA TYR A 558 -20.75 24.87 -22.83
C TYR A 558 -21.10 23.65 -21.99
N ARG A 559 -21.89 23.82 -20.93
CA ARG A 559 -22.39 22.74 -20.08
C ARG A 559 -23.18 21.69 -20.86
N THR A 560 -24.10 22.12 -21.73
CA THR A 560 -24.87 21.20 -22.59
C THR A 560 -23.96 20.44 -23.57
N ASN A 561 -22.93 21.08 -24.11
CA ASN A 561 -21.97 20.45 -25.02
C ASN A 561 -21.00 19.49 -24.32
N HIS A 562 -20.86 19.59 -23.00
CA HIS A 562 -19.93 18.79 -22.19
C HIS A 562 -20.67 18.07 -21.05
N GLU A 563 -21.77 17.42 -21.38
CA GLU A 563 -22.46 16.53 -20.45
C GLU A 563 -21.57 15.32 -20.11
N ARG A 564 -21.33 15.09 -18.82
CA ARG A 564 -20.45 14.03 -18.30
C ARG A 564 -21.16 13.28 -17.18
N THR A 565 -22.04 12.38 -17.59
CA THR A 565 -22.76 11.46 -16.69
C THR A 565 -22.07 10.10 -16.67
N VAL A 566 -22.44 9.26 -15.71
CA VAL A 566 -22.04 7.84 -15.79
C VAL A 566 -22.66 7.15 -17.00
N SER A 567 -23.92 7.46 -17.31
CA SER A 567 -24.66 6.80 -18.40
C SER A 567 -24.09 7.10 -19.79
N ASN A 568 -23.58 8.30 -20.04
CA ASN A 568 -22.94 8.64 -21.30
C ASN A 568 -21.44 8.25 -21.35
N GLY A 569 -20.89 7.74 -20.24
CA GLY A 569 -19.51 7.25 -20.17
C GLY A 569 -18.42 8.33 -20.17
N ASN A 570 -18.78 9.61 -20.13
CA ASN A 570 -17.81 10.72 -20.20
C ASN A 570 -17.35 11.20 -18.83
N ARG A 571 -18.02 10.80 -17.73
CA ARG A 571 -17.59 11.12 -16.37
C ARG A 571 -16.34 10.34 -15.99
N ILE A 572 -15.34 11.04 -15.50
CA ILE A 572 -14.05 10.46 -15.10
C ILE A 572 -13.75 10.75 -13.63
N ILE A 573 -12.99 9.86 -13.00
CA ILE A 573 -12.42 9.98 -11.67
C ILE A 573 -10.90 10.06 -11.83
N LEU A 574 -10.32 11.14 -11.31
CA LEU A 574 -8.90 11.42 -11.40
C LEU A 574 -8.23 11.07 -10.08
N ALA A 575 -7.11 10.35 -10.11
CA ALA A 575 -6.35 9.99 -8.92
C ALA A 575 -4.85 10.09 -9.21
N GLY A 576 -4.13 10.85 -8.36
CA GLY A 576 -2.67 10.85 -8.36
C GLY A 576 -2.16 9.65 -7.57
N ALA A 577 -1.25 8.88 -8.17
CA ALA A 577 -0.71 7.66 -7.59
C ALA A 577 0.82 7.66 -7.58
N ASN A 578 1.37 6.87 -6.65
CA ASN A 578 2.80 6.74 -6.41
C ASN A 578 3.52 5.73 -7.34
N ASP A 579 2.85 5.30 -8.40
CA ASP A 579 3.48 4.65 -9.57
C ASP A 579 4.01 5.69 -10.60
N GLY A 580 3.92 6.98 -10.28
CA GLY A 580 4.38 8.07 -11.15
C GLY A 580 3.28 8.76 -11.95
N GLN A 581 2.03 8.34 -11.80
CA GLN A 581 0.96 8.68 -12.73
C GLN A 581 -0.21 9.39 -12.06
N LEU A 582 -0.76 10.38 -12.77
CA LEU A 582 -2.14 10.81 -12.61
C LEU A 582 -3.00 9.95 -13.53
N HIS A 583 -3.93 9.19 -12.98
CA HIS A 583 -4.84 8.35 -13.77
C HIS A 583 -6.21 8.98 -13.92
N ALA A 584 -6.85 8.75 -15.07
CA ALA A 584 -8.25 9.07 -15.33
C ALA A 584 -9.04 7.78 -15.61
N PHE A 585 -9.93 7.43 -14.69
CA PHE A 585 -10.79 6.25 -14.81
C PHE A 585 -12.22 6.64 -15.13
N LYS A 586 -12.92 5.87 -15.96
CA LYS A 586 -14.36 6.08 -16.18
C LYS A 586 -15.12 5.77 -14.89
N ALA A 587 -16.00 6.68 -14.52
CA ALA A 587 -16.91 6.47 -13.40
C ALA A 587 -17.86 5.28 -13.61
N LEU A 588 -18.13 4.92 -14.88
CA LEU A 588 -19.06 3.85 -15.28
C LEU A 588 -18.57 2.45 -14.90
N ASP A 589 -17.33 2.12 -15.23
CA ASP A 589 -16.82 0.76 -15.17
C ASP A 589 -15.40 0.66 -14.59
N GLY A 590 -14.77 1.76 -14.18
CA GLY A 590 -13.41 1.76 -13.63
C GLY A 590 -12.31 1.62 -14.69
N SER A 591 -12.64 1.57 -15.99
CA SER A 591 -11.63 1.47 -17.05
C SER A 591 -10.80 2.75 -17.18
N GLU A 592 -9.49 2.61 -17.36
CA GLU A 592 -8.59 3.75 -17.58
C GLU A 592 -8.78 4.35 -18.98
N VAL A 593 -8.95 5.67 -19.04
CA VAL A 593 -9.07 6.44 -20.29
C VAL A 593 -7.72 6.97 -20.74
N TRP A 594 -6.96 7.52 -19.81
CA TRP A 594 -5.60 8.01 -19.99
C TRP A 594 -4.89 8.13 -18.65
N SER A 595 -3.57 8.22 -18.69
CA SER A 595 -2.75 8.64 -17.55
C SER A 595 -1.74 9.72 -17.98
N PHE A 596 -1.30 10.52 -17.02
CA PHE A 596 -0.30 11.56 -17.23
C PHE A 596 0.86 11.39 -16.24
N ILE A 597 2.08 11.36 -16.75
CA ILE A 597 3.31 11.35 -15.96
C ILE A 597 3.90 12.77 -15.98
N PRO A 598 3.92 13.48 -14.84
CA PRO A 598 4.63 14.75 -14.71
C PRO A 598 6.09 14.61 -15.17
N PRO A 599 6.60 15.51 -16.03
CA PRO A 599 7.91 15.35 -16.65
C PRO A 599 9.06 15.24 -15.65
N ASN A 600 8.94 15.94 -14.52
CA ASN A 600 9.97 15.95 -13.48
C ASN A 600 10.04 14.64 -12.69
N LEU A 601 9.08 13.74 -12.88
CA LEU A 601 9.05 12.43 -12.25
C LEU A 601 9.60 11.32 -13.15
N LEU A 602 9.86 11.59 -14.44
CA LEU A 602 10.35 10.59 -15.40
C LEU A 602 11.63 9.90 -14.92
N ALA A 603 12.61 10.68 -14.46
CA ALA A 603 13.85 10.14 -13.93
C ALA A 603 13.67 9.38 -12.61
N LYS A 604 12.60 9.64 -11.85
CA LYS A 604 12.32 8.92 -10.59
C LYS A 604 11.74 7.52 -10.83
N LEU A 605 11.16 7.25 -12.01
CA LEU A 605 10.58 5.94 -12.33
C LEU A 605 11.60 4.80 -12.25
N GLN A 606 12.90 5.10 -12.42
CA GLN A 606 13.98 4.14 -12.23
C GLN A 606 14.04 3.57 -10.80
N TYR A 607 13.48 4.26 -9.80
CA TYR A 607 13.54 3.82 -8.40
C TYR A 607 12.45 2.80 -8.04
N ILE A 608 11.38 2.69 -8.84
CA ILE A 608 10.26 1.76 -8.61
C ILE A 608 10.18 0.65 -9.67
N ALA A 609 10.91 0.76 -10.77
CA ALA A 609 10.84 -0.23 -11.85
C ALA A 609 11.52 -1.55 -11.47
N HIS A 610 10.72 -2.59 -11.29
CA HIS A 610 11.16 -3.94 -10.99
C HIS A 610 11.66 -4.68 -12.22
N CYS A 611 12.65 -5.57 -12.04
CA CYS A 611 13.11 -6.45 -13.10
C CYS A 611 13.55 -7.83 -12.59
N ASN A 612 12.80 -8.87 -12.94
CA ASN A 612 13.13 -10.27 -12.69
C ASN A 612 13.42 -11.00 -14.02
N SER A 613 14.44 -10.54 -14.74
CA SER A 613 14.93 -11.17 -15.97
C SER A 613 16.44 -11.41 -15.89
N SER A 614 16.91 -12.46 -16.57
CA SER A 614 18.34 -12.74 -16.78
C SER A 614 19.07 -11.58 -17.49
N THR A 615 18.34 -10.68 -18.16
CA THR A 615 18.91 -9.54 -18.91
C THR A 615 19.12 -8.27 -18.09
N CYS A 616 18.63 -8.20 -16.85
CA CYS A 616 18.67 -6.99 -16.00
C CYS A 616 19.14 -7.27 -14.57
N ASN A 617 19.84 -8.40 -14.37
CA ASN A 617 20.52 -8.76 -13.14
C ASN A 617 19.64 -8.83 -11.88
N LYS A 618 18.37 -9.27 -12.02
CA LYS A 618 17.39 -9.39 -10.91
C LYS A 618 17.37 -8.15 -10.01
N PHE A 619 17.19 -6.99 -10.62
CA PHE A 619 16.98 -5.75 -9.89
C PHE A 619 15.57 -5.76 -9.28
N HIS A 620 15.48 -6.10 -8.00
CA HIS A 620 14.32 -5.80 -7.18
C HIS A 620 14.74 -4.67 -6.24
N PRO A 621 14.07 -3.51 -6.25
CA PRO A 621 14.37 -2.41 -5.34
C PRO A 621 13.95 -2.71 -3.89
N THR A 622 14.05 -3.97 -3.42
CA THR A 622 13.65 -4.40 -2.07
C THR A 622 14.39 -3.71 -0.94
N THR A 623 15.51 -3.05 -1.23
CA THR A 623 16.28 -2.26 -0.26
C THR A 623 15.94 -0.77 -0.31
N GLN A 624 15.04 -0.34 -1.19
CA GLN A 624 14.64 1.05 -1.30
C GLN A 624 13.41 1.33 -0.46
N THR A 625 13.44 2.47 0.23
CA THR A 625 12.29 3.04 0.92
C THR A 625 11.19 3.43 -0.06
N HIS A 626 9.96 3.54 0.44
CA HIS A 626 8.82 4.02 -0.35
C HIS A 626 9.12 5.35 -1.02
N ARG A 627 8.59 5.53 -2.23
CA ARG A 627 8.84 6.71 -3.06
C ARG A 627 7.54 7.42 -3.38
N TYR A 628 7.53 8.73 -3.16
CA TYR A 628 6.41 9.58 -3.50
C TYR A 628 6.51 10.09 -4.94
N PHE A 629 5.38 10.18 -5.64
CA PHE A 629 5.28 10.70 -7.01
C PHE A 629 4.13 11.71 -7.16
N VAL A 630 2.97 11.30 -7.67
CA VAL A 630 1.81 12.19 -7.84
C VAL A 630 0.99 12.18 -6.56
N ASP A 631 1.57 12.75 -5.51
CA ASP A 631 1.06 12.61 -4.15
C ASP A 631 0.22 13.82 -3.70
N GLY A 632 0.21 14.92 -4.45
CA GLY A 632 -0.50 16.13 -4.05
C GLY A 632 -2.00 16.14 -4.37
N LEU A 633 -2.66 17.19 -3.88
CA LEU A 633 -4.09 17.41 -4.05
C LEU A 633 -4.43 17.86 -5.47
N LEU A 634 -5.56 17.36 -5.98
CA LEU A 634 -6.11 17.71 -7.28
C LEU A 634 -7.17 18.80 -7.15
N SER A 635 -7.23 19.70 -8.13
CA SER A 635 -8.24 20.75 -8.20
C SER A 635 -8.75 20.92 -9.62
N SER A 636 -10.04 21.21 -9.79
CA SER A 636 -10.62 21.47 -11.11
C SER A 636 -11.71 22.53 -11.02
N ALA A 637 -11.88 23.29 -12.10
CA ALA A 637 -12.99 24.21 -12.27
C ALA A 637 -13.24 24.49 -13.75
N GLU A 638 -14.44 24.94 -14.07
CA GLU A 638 -14.70 25.57 -15.36
C GLU A 638 -14.16 26.99 -15.38
N VAL A 639 -13.32 27.28 -16.37
CA VAL A 639 -12.55 28.52 -16.49
C VAL A 639 -12.85 29.18 -17.82
N TRP A 640 -13.03 30.49 -17.80
CA TRP A 640 -13.16 31.28 -19.02
C TRP A 640 -11.85 32.01 -19.34
N THR A 641 -11.33 31.81 -20.55
CA THR A 641 -10.02 32.31 -21.01
C THR A 641 -10.13 33.37 -22.12
N GLY A 642 -11.35 33.81 -22.43
CA GLY A 642 -11.61 34.80 -23.46
C GLY A 642 -11.04 36.18 -23.14
N THR A 643 -11.18 37.12 -24.08
CA THR A 643 -10.62 38.47 -23.93
C THR A 643 -11.48 39.28 -22.95
N PRO A 644 -10.94 39.70 -21.79
CA PRO A 644 -11.73 40.35 -20.78
C PRO A 644 -11.99 41.82 -21.12
N ALA A 645 -13.20 42.29 -20.83
CA ALA A 645 -13.61 43.68 -20.99
C ALA A 645 -14.10 44.25 -19.65
N VAL A 646 -14.23 45.57 -19.58
CA VAL A 646 -14.79 46.22 -18.38
C VAL A 646 -16.29 45.99 -18.37
N GLY A 647 -16.80 45.38 -17.29
CA GLY A 647 -18.22 45.06 -17.13
C GLY A 647 -18.68 43.82 -17.93
N PRO A 648 -19.99 43.59 -18.07
CA PRO A 648 -20.52 42.44 -18.79
C PRO A 648 -20.15 42.43 -20.29
N THR A 649 -19.76 41.27 -20.81
CA THR A 649 -19.29 41.09 -22.20
C THR A 649 -19.96 39.88 -22.83
N ALA A 650 -20.15 39.89 -24.15
CA ALA A 650 -20.69 38.74 -24.87
C ALA A 650 -19.59 37.68 -24.99
N LYS A 651 -19.74 36.55 -24.30
CA LYS A 651 -18.72 35.49 -24.27
C LYS A 651 -18.91 34.45 -25.38
N SER A 652 -17.81 33.86 -25.84
CA SER A 652 -17.84 32.70 -26.72
C SER A 652 -17.90 31.40 -25.93
N VAL A 653 -18.55 30.38 -26.48
CA VAL A 653 -18.58 29.02 -25.91
C VAL A 653 -17.19 28.36 -25.98
N SER A 654 -16.41 28.69 -27.01
CA SER A 654 -15.05 28.15 -27.23
C SER A 654 -14.03 28.57 -26.18
N ASP A 655 -14.33 29.65 -25.45
CA ASP A 655 -13.42 30.23 -24.45
C ASP A 655 -13.65 29.64 -23.06
N TRP A 656 -14.66 28.78 -22.92
CA TRP A 656 -14.89 28.02 -21.70
C TRP A 656 -14.14 26.70 -21.76
N HIS A 657 -13.49 26.37 -20.66
CA HIS A 657 -12.70 25.15 -20.51
C HIS A 657 -12.95 24.51 -19.16
N THR A 658 -12.66 23.22 -19.02
CA THR A 658 -12.59 22.53 -17.73
C THR A 658 -11.12 22.32 -17.42
N TYR A 659 -10.56 23.18 -16.57
CA TYR A 659 -9.14 23.11 -16.20
C TYR A 659 -8.95 22.30 -14.94
N MET A 660 -7.83 21.59 -14.90
CA MET A 660 -7.33 20.87 -13.74
C MET A 660 -5.94 21.37 -13.37
N ALA A 661 -5.70 21.50 -12.07
CA ALA A 661 -4.38 21.65 -11.49
C ALA A 661 -4.02 20.40 -10.67
N VAL A 662 -2.83 19.86 -10.94
CA VAL A 662 -2.23 18.78 -10.17
C VAL A 662 -1.06 19.33 -9.39
N ALA A 663 -1.16 19.26 -8.06
CA ALA A 663 -0.03 19.48 -7.18
C ALA A 663 0.73 18.15 -6.99
N LEU A 664 2.06 18.17 -6.92
CA LEU A 664 2.83 16.93 -6.74
C LEU A 664 3.04 16.52 -5.28
N GLY A 665 2.69 17.39 -4.32
CA GLY A 665 2.99 17.17 -2.91
C GLY A 665 4.46 16.79 -2.70
N ARG A 666 4.67 15.70 -1.96
CA ARG A 666 6.00 15.19 -1.62
C ARG A 666 6.78 14.60 -2.80
N GLY A 667 6.10 14.12 -3.84
CA GLY A 667 6.83 13.49 -4.95
C GLY A 667 7.62 14.47 -5.81
N GLY A 668 7.25 15.76 -5.79
CA GLY A 668 7.96 16.83 -6.49
C GLY A 668 9.24 17.32 -5.80
N VAL A 669 9.53 16.90 -4.57
CA VAL A 669 10.58 17.49 -3.71
C VAL A 669 11.98 17.40 -4.34
N THR A 670 12.36 16.25 -4.91
CA THR A 670 13.72 16.07 -5.42
C THR A 670 13.97 16.79 -6.76
N ASN A 671 12.91 17.04 -7.53
CA ASN A 671 12.99 17.55 -8.90
C ASN A 671 12.07 18.79 -9.09
N LEU A 672 12.05 19.70 -8.11
CA LEU A 672 11.11 20.82 -8.10
C LEU A 672 11.57 22.00 -8.95
N TRP A 673 12.88 22.19 -9.11
CA TRP A 673 13.46 23.33 -9.83
C TRP A 673 14.32 22.83 -11.00
N SER A 674 13.98 23.26 -12.21
CA SER A 674 14.60 22.80 -13.45
C SER A 674 15.09 23.96 -14.31
N HIS A 675 16.17 23.74 -15.05
CA HIS A 675 16.57 24.63 -16.15
C HIS A 675 15.73 24.37 -17.42
N SER A 676 15.25 23.14 -17.60
CA SER A 676 14.41 22.76 -18.73
C SER A 676 13.03 23.43 -18.64
N THR A 677 12.62 24.05 -19.75
CA THR A 677 11.28 24.63 -19.90
C THR A 677 10.18 23.58 -20.01
N ALA A 678 10.49 22.29 -20.15
CA ALA A 678 9.52 21.20 -20.05
C ALA A 678 9.51 20.56 -18.66
N CYS A 679 10.40 20.97 -17.74
CA CYS A 679 10.59 20.31 -16.44
C CYS A 679 10.96 18.83 -16.56
N ASP A 680 11.71 18.43 -17.60
CA ASP A 680 12.02 17.01 -17.89
C ASP A 680 13.48 16.63 -17.63
N SER A 681 14.34 17.61 -17.33
CA SER A 681 15.80 17.45 -17.21
C SER A 681 16.44 18.62 -16.46
N TYR A 682 17.74 18.53 -16.17
CA TYR A 682 18.54 19.60 -15.54
C TYR A 682 17.92 20.14 -14.24
N PHE A 683 17.67 19.26 -13.27
CA PHE A 683 17.12 19.63 -11.96
C PHE A 683 18.21 20.13 -11.01
N ASN A 684 17.84 21.07 -10.15
CA ASN A 684 18.71 21.53 -9.08
C ASN A 684 18.65 20.56 -7.89
N SER A 685 19.77 19.93 -7.56
CA SER A 685 19.89 19.04 -6.39
C SER A 685 19.63 19.75 -5.07
N ASP A 686 19.86 21.06 -4.99
CA ASP A 686 19.62 21.86 -3.78
C ASP A 686 18.13 22.18 -3.59
N ASN A 687 17.28 21.82 -4.55
CA ASN A 687 15.85 22.07 -4.55
C ASN A 687 15.50 23.56 -4.26
N ARG A 688 16.27 24.45 -4.88
CA ARG A 688 16.16 25.90 -4.73
C ARG A 688 16.14 26.58 -6.09
N TRP A 689 15.46 27.71 -6.14
CA TRP A 689 15.50 28.56 -7.32
C TRP A 689 16.90 29.15 -7.52
N THR A 690 17.32 29.25 -8.78
CA THR A 690 18.38 30.16 -9.23
C THR A 690 17.97 30.76 -10.56
N SER A 691 18.68 31.79 -11.03
CA SER A 691 18.44 32.32 -12.38
C SER A 691 18.69 31.29 -13.50
N TYR A 692 19.47 30.24 -13.22
CA TYR A 692 19.67 29.12 -14.13
C TYR A 692 18.54 28.08 -13.97
N TYR A 693 18.21 27.66 -12.75
CA TYR A 693 17.12 26.73 -12.45
C TYR A 693 15.82 27.48 -12.15
N ASN A 694 15.25 28.09 -13.18
CA ASN A 694 14.17 29.07 -13.04
C ASN A 694 12.76 28.48 -13.26
N ASN A 695 12.61 27.21 -13.63
CA ASN A 695 11.32 26.57 -13.84
C ASN A 695 10.88 25.81 -12.60
N TYR A 696 9.72 26.20 -12.05
CA TYR A 696 9.11 25.52 -10.91
C TYR A 696 8.19 24.38 -11.38
N CYS A 697 8.50 23.16 -10.97
CA CYS A 697 7.90 21.91 -11.44
C CYS A 697 6.98 21.26 -10.39
N GLY A 698 6.35 22.09 -9.54
CA GLY A 698 5.49 21.60 -8.45
C GLY A 698 4.00 21.45 -8.80
N TYR A 699 3.53 22.19 -9.80
CA TYR A 699 2.15 22.17 -10.26
C TYR A 699 2.08 22.10 -11.77
N TYR A 700 1.14 21.30 -12.27
CA TYR A 700 0.86 21.15 -13.70
C TYR A 700 -0.61 21.41 -13.98
N PHE A 701 -0.88 22.08 -15.10
CA PHE A 701 -2.23 22.46 -15.55
C PHE A 701 -2.60 21.70 -16.82
N LEU A 702 -3.77 21.08 -16.81
CA LEU A 702 -4.34 20.36 -17.94
C LEU A 702 -5.73 20.91 -18.27
N ASP A 703 -6.05 21.03 -19.55
CA ASP A 703 -7.42 21.20 -20.04
C ASP A 703 -8.01 19.82 -20.30
N ILE A 704 -9.09 19.52 -19.59
CA ILE A 704 -9.82 18.26 -19.63
C ILE A 704 -11.27 18.48 -20.05
N SER A 705 -11.51 19.52 -20.87
CA SER A 705 -12.83 19.79 -21.47
C SER A 705 -13.35 18.55 -22.20
N ASP A 706 -12.50 17.95 -23.03
CA ASP A 706 -12.67 16.58 -23.52
C ASP A 706 -12.04 15.62 -22.50
N THR A 707 -12.87 14.85 -21.80
CA THR A 707 -12.43 13.93 -20.75
C THR A 707 -11.63 12.75 -21.27
N SER A 708 -11.60 12.51 -22.58
CA SER A 708 -10.82 11.46 -23.22
C SER A 708 -9.46 11.92 -23.74
N ASN A 709 -9.29 13.23 -23.99
CA ASN A 709 -8.10 13.80 -24.63
C ASN A 709 -7.62 15.03 -23.85
N PRO A 710 -6.82 14.84 -22.78
CA PRO A 710 -6.29 15.97 -22.03
C PRO A 710 -5.31 16.78 -22.87
N VAL A 711 -5.25 18.09 -22.64
CA VAL A 711 -4.32 19.02 -23.30
C VAL A 711 -3.46 19.71 -22.25
N TYR A 712 -2.17 19.88 -22.53
CA TYR A 712 -1.25 20.55 -21.63
C TYR A 712 -1.42 22.07 -21.68
N VAL A 713 -1.75 22.68 -20.54
CA VAL A 713 -1.87 24.14 -20.43
C VAL A 713 -0.55 24.76 -19.98
N GLY A 714 0.08 24.20 -18.93
CA GLY A 714 1.35 24.71 -18.44
C GLY A 714 1.65 24.36 -16.99
N ARG A 715 2.45 25.22 -16.36
CA ARG A 715 2.85 25.19 -14.95
C ARG A 715 2.98 26.61 -14.41
N ILE A 716 3.20 26.73 -13.11
CA ILE A 716 3.49 28.04 -12.48
C ILE A 716 4.77 28.64 -13.07
N GLY A 717 4.72 29.93 -13.42
CA GLY A 717 5.80 30.65 -14.09
C GLY A 717 5.62 30.80 -15.60
N GLY A 718 4.40 30.64 -16.12
CA GLY A 718 4.06 31.05 -17.49
C GLY A 718 4.78 30.27 -18.60
N ASN A 719 5.22 29.03 -18.32
CA ASN A 719 6.12 28.19 -19.14
C ASN A 719 7.46 28.85 -19.56
N SER A 720 7.73 30.08 -19.09
CA SER A 720 8.91 30.90 -19.43
C SER A 720 9.93 30.95 -18.29
N GLY A 721 9.57 30.40 -17.13
CA GLY A 721 10.38 30.42 -15.92
C GLY A 721 10.15 31.67 -15.08
N LEU A 722 10.47 31.57 -13.79
CA LEU A 722 10.30 32.64 -12.80
C LEU A 722 11.56 33.49 -12.69
N SER A 723 11.38 34.81 -12.52
CA SER A 723 12.48 35.77 -12.41
C SER A 723 12.46 36.51 -11.06
N SER A 724 13.62 36.67 -10.43
CA SER A 724 13.75 37.53 -9.24
C SER A 724 13.56 39.01 -9.55
N THR A 725 13.66 39.43 -10.81
CA THR A 725 13.40 40.82 -11.24
C THR A 725 11.91 41.12 -11.39
N SER A 726 11.06 40.09 -11.50
CA SER A 726 9.61 40.27 -11.47
C SER A 726 9.18 40.73 -10.08
N THR A 727 8.30 41.73 -10.04
CA THR A 727 7.75 42.25 -8.78
C THR A 727 7.08 41.14 -7.99
N TYR A 728 6.39 40.20 -8.65
CA TYR A 728 5.50 39.25 -8.00
C TYR A 728 5.93 37.78 -8.08
N ASP A 729 6.86 37.39 -8.95
CA ASP A 729 7.23 35.96 -9.11
C ASP A 729 7.74 35.32 -7.81
N LYS A 730 8.53 36.07 -7.04
CA LYS A 730 9.09 35.69 -5.73
C LYS A 730 9.44 34.18 -5.62
N PRO A 731 10.31 33.66 -6.51
CA PRO A 731 10.51 32.22 -6.63
C PRO A 731 11.14 31.58 -5.38
N ASP A 732 11.93 32.33 -4.61
CA ASP A 732 12.52 31.87 -3.34
C ASP A 732 11.47 31.56 -2.26
N HIS A 733 10.21 31.94 -2.48
CA HIS A 733 9.09 31.68 -1.56
C HIS A 733 8.24 30.48 -1.94
N LEU A 734 8.53 29.82 -3.06
CA LEU A 734 7.88 28.58 -3.48
C LEU A 734 8.67 27.36 -2.96
N GLY A 735 8.03 26.60 -2.07
CA GLY A 735 8.50 25.34 -1.53
C GLY A 735 7.74 24.15 -2.10
N GLU A 736 7.64 23.07 -1.33
CA GLU A 736 6.97 21.85 -1.75
C GLU A 736 5.46 22.07 -2.00
N PRO A 737 4.90 21.55 -3.11
CA PRO A 737 3.56 21.89 -3.59
C PRO A 737 2.44 21.15 -2.84
N TRP A 738 2.28 21.45 -1.54
CA TRP A 738 1.21 20.87 -0.70
C TRP A 738 -0.11 21.64 -0.74
N SER A 739 -0.06 22.92 -1.08
CA SER A 739 -1.25 23.79 -1.09
C SER A 739 -2.19 23.38 -2.23
N LYS A 740 -3.38 22.88 -1.88
CA LYS A 740 -4.46 22.70 -2.86
C LYS A 740 -4.77 24.04 -3.53
N MET A 741 -4.76 24.08 -4.86
CA MET A 741 -5.08 25.29 -5.60
C MET A 741 -6.58 25.59 -5.55
N PHE A 742 -6.93 26.80 -5.16
CA PHE A 742 -8.30 27.29 -5.30
C PHE A 742 -8.45 27.97 -6.66
N LEU A 743 -9.43 27.57 -7.48
CA LEU A 743 -9.68 28.16 -8.79
C LEU A 743 -10.92 29.05 -8.72
N GLY A 744 -10.82 30.27 -9.23
CA GLY A 744 -11.96 31.17 -9.31
C GLY A 744 -11.62 32.41 -10.13
N ARG A 745 -12.43 33.47 -10.00
CA ARG A 745 -12.20 34.71 -10.76
C ARG A 745 -12.15 35.93 -9.87
N VAL A 746 -11.28 36.86 -10.22
CA VAL A 746 -11.06 38.14 -9.56
C VAL A 746 -11.29 39.27 -10.56
N LYS A 747 -11.44 40.47 -10.02
CA LYS A 747 -11.55 41.71 -10.79
C LYS A 747 -10.22 42.45 -10.80
N ILE A 748 -9.71 42.76 -11.98
CA ILE A 748 -8.50 43.57 -12.18
C ILE A 748 -8.84 44.70 -13.15
N GLU A 749 -8.77 45.94 -12.68
CA GLU A 749 -9.07 47.15 -13.46
C GLU A 749 -10.46 47.09 -14.12
N GLY A 750 -11.46 46.58 -13.35
CA GLY A 750 -12.83 46.38 -13.81
C GLY A 750 -13.02 45.20 -14.79
N LYS A 751 -11.96 44.44 -15.09
CA LYS A 751 -11.98 43.30 -16.01
C LYS A 751 -11.96 41.98 -15.24
N GLU A 752 -12.67 40.99 -15.77
CA GLU A 752 -12.65 39.61 -15.25
C GLU A 752 -11.31 38.94 -15.53
N LYS A 753 -10.77 38.24 -14.52
CA LYS A 753 -9.60 37.38 -14.69
C LYS A 753 -9.77 36.10 -13.88
N TRP A 754 -9.63 34.96 -14.52
CA TRP A 754 -9.63 33.66 -13.86
C TRP A 754 -8.25 33.33 -13.33
N VAL A 755 -8.19 32.96 -12.05
CA VAL A 755 -6.96 32.80 -11.28
C VAL A 755 -6.99 31.57 -10.38
N GLY A 756 -5.80 31.00 -10.18
CA GLY A 756 -5.51 30.01 -9.17
C GLY A 756 -4.89 30.69 -7.94
N LEU A 757 -5.34 30.34 -6.75
CA LEU A 757 -4.79 30.82 -5.49
C LEU A 757 -4.06 29.68 -4.79
N ILE A 758 -2.84 29.93 -4.32
CA ILE A 758 -2.04 28.95 -3.56
C ILE A 758 -1.26 29.62 -2.44
N GLY A 759 -0.98 28.86 -1.40
CA GLY A 759 0.13 29.14 -0.48
C GLY A 759 1.47 28.76 -1.08
N GLY A 760 2.55 29.27 -0.48
CA GLY A 760 3.92 29.03 -0.92
C GLY A 760 4.40 27.60 -0.71
N GLY A 761 3.62 26.74 -0.04
CA GLY A 761 3.97 25.35 0.18
C GLY A 761 4.77 25.11 1.46
N TYR A 762 5.41 23.95 1.54
CA TYR A 762 6.19 23.53 2.71
C TYR A 762 7.69 23.73 2.49
N SER A 763 8.41 24.06 3.56
CA SER A 763 9.87 24.15 3.57
C SER A 763 10.51 23.32 4.68
N GLY A 764 9.71 22.83 5.64
CA GLY A 764 10.20 22.13 6.82
C GLY A 764 10.90 23.02 7.84
N SER A 765 10.78 24.33 7.70
CA SER A 765 11.41 25.28 8.63
C SER A 765 10.53 26.51 8.85
N ASP A 766 10.73 27.16 10.00
CA ASP A 766 10.09 28.43 10.31
C ASP A 766 11.12 29.54 10.47
N CYS A 767 10.69 30.78 10.26
CA CYS A 767 11.53 31.97 10.39
C CYS A 767 11.50 32.58 11.80
N LYS A 768 10.80 31.94 12.74
CA LYS A 768 10.60 32.40 14.11
C LYS A 768 11.59 31.77 15.10
N HIS A 769 12.04 30.54 14.85
CA HIS A 769 12.84 29.72 15.77
C HIS A 769 14.17 29.21 15.18
N GLY A 770 14.82 29.97 14.28
CA GLY A 770 16.12 29.56 13.73
C GLY A 770 16.51 30.24 12.43
N SER A 771 17.22 29.49 11.57
CA SER A 771 17.55 29.91 10.21
C SER A 771 16.28 30.03 9.37
N CYS A 772 16.03 31.22 8.84
CA CYS A 772 14.83 31.48 8.04
C CYS A 772 15.00 30.99 6.59
N ASP A 773 14.25 29.95 6.23
CA ASP A 773 13.98 29.59 4.84
C ASP A 773 12.70 30.33 4.37
N LEU A 774 12.83 31.07 3.26
CA LEU A 774 11.74 31.85 2.71
C LEU A 774 10.71 31.00 1.97
N ARG A 775 11.07 29.77 1.57
CA ARG A 775 10.15 28.82 0.95
C ARG A 775 8.95 28.61 1.87
N GLY A 776 7.76 28.51 1.28
CA GLY A 776 6.52 28.37 2.03
C GLY A 776 5.96 29.67 2.61
N LYS A 777 6.74 30.76 2.69
CA LYS A 777 6.33 32.03 3.32
C LYS A 777 5.72 33.01 2.31
N GLY A 778 4.71 32.56 1.60
CA GLY A 778 4.07 33.35 0.56
C GLY A 778 2.66 32.92 0.22
N PHE A 779 1.92 33.83 -0.41
CA PHE A 779 0.65 33.57 -1.06
C PHE A 779 0.74 34.10 -2.49
N PHE A 780 0.21 33.34 -3.45
CA PHE A 780 0.36 33.62 -4.88
C PHE A 780 -0.98 33.55 -5.60
N VAL A 781 -1.16 34.48 -6.54
CA VAL A 781 -2.28 34.53 -7.48
C VAL A 781 -1.73 34.24 -8.87
N VAL A 782 -2.16 33.12 -9.44
CA VAL A 782 -1.67 32.57 -10.71
C VAL A 782 -2.73 32.75 -11.78
N ASP A 783 -2.36 33.24 -12.96
CA ASP A 783 -3.22 33.31 -14.14
C ASP A 783 -3.51 31.90 -14.66
N LEU A 784 -4.78 31.48 -14.71
CA LEU A 784 -5.12 30.14 -15.17
C LEU A 784 -4.94 29.94 -16.68
N SER A 785 -4.91 31.00 -17.49
CA SER A 785 -4.76 30.85 -18.95
C SER A 785 -3.34 30.45 -19.40
N ASN A 786 -2.33 30.66 -18.56
CA ASN A 786 -0.93 30.44 -18.93
C ASN A 786 0.00 30.06 -17.76
N GLY A 787 -0.45 30.17 -16.51
CA GLY A 787 0.34 29.85 -15.31
C GLY A 787 1.25 30.98 -14.82
N ALA A 788 1.17 32.21 -15.33
CA ALA A 788 1.97 33.34 -14.86
C ALA A 788 1.52 33.82 -13.48
N ILE A 789 2.45 34.30 -12.65
CA ILE A 789 2.11 34.89 -11.34
C ILE A 789 1.68 36.35 -11.54
N LEU A 790 0.42 36.66 -11.21
CA LEU A 790 -0.15 38.00 -11.34
C LEU A 790 0.13 38.87 -10.11
N TRP A 791 0.16 38.25 -8.94
CA TRP A 791 0.38 38.92 -7.67
C TRP A 791 0.89 37.94 -6.62
N SER A 792 1.66 38.45 -5.66
CA SER A 792 2.06 37.70 -4.48
C SER A 792 2.15 38.60 -3.26
N PHE A 793 1.92 37.98 -2.09
CA PHE A 793 2.21 38.57 -0.79
C PHE A 793 3.12 37.61 -0.05
N THR A 794 4.35 38.05 0.22
CA THR A 794 5.38 37.18 0.79
C THR A 794 6.05 37.82 2.00
N ARG A 795 6.71 37.00 2.81
CA ARG A 795 7.58 37.47 3.87
C ARG A 795 8.83 38.15 3.28
N PRO A 796 9.14 39.41 3.62
CA PRO A 796 10.42 40.01 3.23
C PRO A 796 11.61 39.21 3.76
N ALA A 797 12.73 39.20 3.03
CA ALA A 797 13.90 38.40 3.43
C ALA A 797 14.46 38.80 4.80
N THR A 798 14.50 40.11 5.08
CA THR A 798 15.23 40.68 6.23
C THR A 798 14.35 41.09 7.40
N THR A 799 13.04 41.30 7.19
CA THR A 799 12.13 41.81 8.23
C THR A 799 10.84 41.00 8.22
N SER A 800 10.45 40.47 9.38
CA SER A 800 9.19 39.73 9.50
C SER A 800 7.99 40.68 9.38
N ASN A 801 7.03 40.30 8.56
CA ASN A 801 5.68 40.87 8.50
C ASN A 801 4.65 39.97 9.21
N GLY A 802 5.12 39.05 10.05
CA GLY A 802 4.33 38.01 10.73
C GLY A 802 4.25 36.68 9.99
N MET A 803 4.55 36.63 8.67
CA MET A 803 4.48 35.41 7.85
C MET A 803 5.72 34.53 8.04
N ASP A 804 5.97 34.11 9.28
CA ASP A 804 7.15 33.33 9.65
C ASP A 804 6.96 31.81 9.53
N TYR A 805 5.75 31.35 9.17
CA TYR A 805 5.39 29.93 9.06
C TYR A 805 4.91 29.56 7.66
N ASP A 806 5.10 28.30 7.26
CA ASP A 806 4.72 27.78 5.94
C ASP A 806 3.21 27.82 5.69
N LEU A 807 2.81 28.40 4.56
CA LEU A 807 1.43 28.39 4.05
C LEU A 807 1.23 27.12 3.19
N VAL A 808 0.96 26.00 3.86
CA VAL A 808 0.75 24.69 3.22
C VAL A 808 -0.72 24.38 2.89
N ALA A 809 -1.67 25.05 3.54
CA ALA A 809 -3.08 24.75 3.39
C ALA A 809 -3.62 25.25 2.04
N GLY A 810 -4.71 24.63 1.55
CA GLY A 810 -5.45 25.16 0.42
C GLY A 810 -6.20 26.46 0.80
N PRO A 811 -6.10 27.55 0.02
CA PRO A 811 -6.88 28.75 0.28
C PRO A 811 -8.39 28.50 0.19
N SER A 812 -9.16 29.26 0.98
CA SER A 812 -10.61 29.37 0.85
C SER A 812 -10.96 30.82 0.52
N ALA A 813 -11.67 31.04 -0.58
CA ALA A 813 -12.03 32.38 -1.03
C ALA A 813 -13.55 32.62 -1.03
N ALA A 814 -13.93 33.88 -0.87
CA ALA A 814 -15.31 34.32 -0.78
C ALA A 814 -15.57 35.56 -1.66
N ASP A 815 -16.69 35.52 -2.36
CA ASP A 815 -17.42 36.67 -2.91
C ASP A 815 -18.33 37.18 -1.79
N SER A 816 -17.96 38.30 -1.18
CA SER A 816 -18.58 38.83 0.04
C SER A 816 -19.69 39.83 -0.24
N ASP A 817 -19.69 40.46 -1.42
CA ASP A 817 -20.69 41.45 -1.83
C ASP A 817 -21.62 40.96 -2.95
N GLY A 818 -21.39 39.76 -3.48
CA GLY A 818 -22.24 39.13 -4.47
C GLY A 818 -22.09 39.75 -5.86
N ASP A 819 -20.95 40.31 -6.22
CA ASP A 819 -20.68 40.83 -7.57
C ASP A 819 -20.17 39.76 -8.54
N GLY A 820 -19.78 38.60 -8.01
CA GLY A 820 -19.38 37.42 -8.79
C GLY A 820 -17.88 37.28 -8.92
N PHE A 821 -17.11 38.14 -8.25
CA PHE A 821 -15.67 38.06 -8.13
C PHE A 821 -15.29 37.72 -6.69
N LEU A 822 -14.11 37.10 -6.53
CA LEU A 822 -13.57 36.86 -5.19
C LEU A 822 -13.09 38.19 -4.60
N ASP A 823 -13.55 38.51 -3.40
CA ASP A 823 -13.14 39.71 -2.66
C ASP A 823 -12.06 39.39 -1.63
N THR A 824 -12.14 38.21 -1.03
CA THR A 824 -11.28 37.84 0.09
C THR A 824 -10.88 36.38 0.01
N ALA A 825 -9.61 36.09 0.30
CA ALA A 825 -9.10 34.73 0.48
C ALA A 825 -8.52 34.55 1.88
N TYR A 826 -8.69 33.36 2.44
CA TYR A 826 -8.17 32.95 3.73
C TYR A 826 -7.31 31.70 3.59
N ILE A 827 -6.23 31.61 4.36
CA ILE A 827 -5.35 30.44 4.39
C ILE A 827 -4.75 30.26 5.78
N GLY A 828 -4.65 29.01 6.23
CA GLY A 828 -3.95 28.65 7.44
C GLY A 828 -2.46 28.40 7.20
N ASP A 829 -1.62 28.70 8.18
CA ASP A 829 -0.21 28.32 8.18
C ASP A 829 0.08 27.23 9.23
N VAL A 830 1.26 26.58 9.13
CA VAL A 830 1.70 25.56 10.11
C VAL A 830 1.93 26.13 11.53
N GLY A 831 2.00 27.45 11.65
CA GLY A 831 2.07 28.19 12.90
C GLY A 831 0.71 28.37 13.60
N LYS A 832 -0.36 27.79 13.04
CA LYS A 832 -1.75 27.88 13.50
C LYS A 832 -2.38 29.27 13.33
N ASN A 833 -1.81 30.10 12.47
CA ASN A 833 -2.38 31.40 12.15
C ASN A 833 -3.37 31.30 10.98
N ILE A 834 -4.23 32.31 10.86
CA ILE A 834 -5.08 32.51 9.68
C ILE A 834 -4.70 33.83 9.03
N TRP A 835 -4.32 33.76 7.75
CA TRP A 835 -4.05 34.90 6.90
C TRP A 835 -5.29 35.29 6.09
N ARG A 836 -5.44 36.57 5.82
CA ARG A 836 -6.50 37.13 4.97
C ARG A 836 -5.89 38.00 3.88
N PHE A 837 -6.29 37.75 2.64
CA PHE A 837 -5.94 38.54 1.46
C PHE A 837 -7.19 39.20 0.90
N LYS A 838 -7.09 40.47 0.52
CA LYS A 838 -8.19 41.26 -0.03
C LYS A 838 -7.92 41.62 -1.49
N PHE A 839 -8.93 41.41 -2.32
CA PHE A 839 -9.01 41.74 -3.73
C PHE A 839 -10.01 42.91 -3.95
N CYS A 840 -10.29 43.23 -5.20
CA CYS A 840 -11.19 44.33 -5.56
C CYS A 840 -12.67 43.94 -5.41
N SER A 841 -13.39 44.69 -4.58
CA SER A 841 -14.83 44.57 -4.32
C SER A 841 -15.70 45.39 -5.28
N ALA A 842 -17.01 45.19 -5.28
CA ALA A 842 -18.00 45.94 -6.06
C ALA A 842 -17.96 47.46 -5.82
N THR A 843 -17.62 47.86 -4.58
CA THR A 843 -17.57 49.28 -4.19
C THR A 843 -16.29 49.99 -4.64
N ASP A 844 -15.28 49.24 -5.05
CA ASP A 844 -14.01 49.79 -5.52
C ASP A 844 -14.13 50.40 -6.92
N THR A 845 -13.32 51.42 -7.20
CA THR A 845 -13.30 52.08 -8.50
C THR A 845 -12.79 51.13 -9.60
N ALA A 846 -13.10 51.43 -10.85
CA ALA A 846 -12.60 50.67 -12.01
C ALA A 846 -11.06 50.66 -12.13
N SER A 847 -10.35 51.50 -11.38
CA SER A 847 -8.88 51.50 -11.30
C SER A 847 -8.32 50.52 -10.26
N CYS A 848 -9.17 49.86 -9.47
CA CYS A 848 -8.72 48.84 -8.52
C CYS A 848 -8.12 47.66 -9.30
N GLY A 849 -6.88 47.29 -8.97
CA GLY A 849 -6.16 46.20 -9.61
C GLY A 849 -5.14 45.59 -8.66
N VAL A 850 -4.16 44.86 -9.20
CA VAL A 850 -3.16 44.12 -8.40
C VAL A 850 -2.37 45.00 -7.42
N SER A 851 -2.20 46.29 -7.71
CA SER A 851 -1.55 47.26 -6.81
C SER A 851 -2.41 47.66 -5.61
N SER A 852 -3.72 47.42 -5.67
CA SER A 852 -4.69 47.72 -4.61
C SER A 852 -4.90 46.53 -3.66
N TRP A 853 -4.46 45.33 -4.05
CA TRP A 853 -4.62 44.11 -3.26
C TRP A 853 -3.70 44.12 -2.04
N SER A 854 -4.12 43.44 -0.97
CA SER A 854 -3.40 43.44 0.30
C SER A 854 -3.48 42.11 1.03
N GLY A 855 -2.46 41.81 1.83
CA GLY A 855 -2.42 40.66 2.74
C GLY A 855 -2.25 41.13 4.18
N SER A 856 -2.90 40.44 5.11
CA SER A 856 -2.82 40.72 6.54
C SER A 856 -3.02 39.46 7.37
N LEU A 857 -2.37 39.39 8.52
CA LEU A 857 -2.66 38.38 9.52
C LEU A 857 -4.05 38.66 10.11
N LEU A 858 -4.99 37.71 10.01
CA LEU A 858 -6.34 37.85 10.54
C LEU A 858 -6.40 37.39 12.00
N LEU A 859 -5.85 36.21 12.26
CA LEU A 859 -5.84 35.59 13.58
C LEU A 859 -4.44 35.05 13.86
N ASN A 860 -3.86 35.55 14.94
CA ASN A 860 -2.65 35.00 15.54
C ASN A 860 -3.07 34.11 16.72
N ASN A 861 -2.67 32.84 16.70
CA ASN A 861 -2.99 31.88 17.76
C ASN A 861 -1.85 31.70 18.77
N ASN A 862 -0.79 32.50 18.68
CA ASN A 862 0.36 32.49 19.59
C ASN A 862 0.51 33.81 20.37
#